data_AF-A0A840FYQ7-F1
#
_entry.id   AF-A0A840FYQ7-F1
#
_cell.length_a   1.000
_cell.length_b   1.000
_cell.length_c   1.000
_cell.angle_alpha   90.00
_cell.angle_beta   90.00
_cell.angle_gamma   90.00
#
_symmetry.space_group_name_H-M   'P 1'
#
loop_
_entity.id
_entity.type
_entity.pdbx_description
1 polymer ?
#
loop_
_entity_poly.entity_id
_entity_poly.type
_entity_poly.pdbx_seq_one_letter_code
_entity_poly.pdbx_strand_id
1 'polypeptide(L)'
;MSHLIATPEFQLNALVAGLALLLMTWGRVERTSHRAVFGALTALLLMRYAVWRVTATMPPSDLGFETLFAWVFLFFEMTAVVYTLMSIHMLVRRRDNRRLADLGEAALRARGADVPALDVFICTYNEELAVLEKTIIAAQAIDYPRLQVWVLDDTRRDWLRDYCARRGVNYARRPDNSHAKAGNLNNGLRLSAQTTNAPFILVLDADFAPRRQIAWRMLGLFDDPKVGLVQTPQFYYNADPIQHNLRATDSWVDEQRVFFDVLQPAKDAVDSAFCVGTSFIVRRDLITAAGGFPVGSVCEDIHTTYLLLRRGHVTRWLGERLSNGLSAESIVDYINQRSRWCLGTVQLALLPNGPLRGKGYSLSARLHFLHGLLHWLGKPFMALIMLAPALYWYADVSAFHATPQAFAAYGLPPLMMFWAYSYWISQRRCLPVFSEVSQLVAAMAVTGTLLAAMLKPFGHPFKVTAKGLDRSKTVVHWKLVAVFGGLLVALQLGGATAIMTGPALAPGDQLNLVWTGIALVLCLGALIACVDLPRPDGEERFPWRVATRVRTAAGEGESRFVNIAADGALIEGGALLKRLRVGQPLEVFVDPVGWLPAFIDRRKRASAELRFAATEAQREQLVSHVFNVPPSHVAVQVRPWGAASALLASAGFGSPGAGVVRMFLRLSLLVLAVCVLLVTSGCNLTPPLKQPDLTVPSSWPAGATVPSAEPADWRGFVQDDELRGLIDTALRQNRDLRVYAARAREARAVYAGSRASLFPELGLSGNAQRAKTTPQGSLSPVGNIPSDGRVSNSFDVQAGVMSYELDFFGRQQSTAQQSGSLAEAGDKDYAAARMNLVGEVVNAYLTLRADRALLALADTNAASLSANADMIGRAKAVGGAAQLDVYRAQSLLQNARVRQEEYRMRVAQDLQGLNVLVGQPVPPDTGSARPWPERSTQSVAAGLPSSLLQRRPDLLAARARVEAANSGIGAAKAAMLPTISLTALAGGVSNEFSTLLSSGNRSWAGVLGVSLPLFDWGRRSANVTSNEEKLAAAMASYESAAQVAFRETANALIAGDHLRPQLEAQQLRVQSLEKVASISRTRFRSGLEDYFSSQDAQRELYAEQQQLIELQLKDAVNLVNLYKALGGGWGSA
;
A
#
# COMPACT_ATOMS: atom_id res chain seq x y z
N MET A 1 12.08 7.48 -3.07
CA MET A 1 11.17 6.32 -3.00
C MET A 1 11.04 5.75 -1.57
N SER A 2 12.13 5.64 -0.80
CA SER A 2 12.11 5.34 0.65
C SER A 2 11.14 6.23 1.45
N HIS A 3 11.17 7.54 1.20
CA HIS A 3 10.21 8.49 1.78
C HIS A 3 8.75 8.21 1.39
N LEU A 4 8.50 7.73 0.16
CA LEU A 4 7.16 7.42 -0.35
C LEU A 4 6.58 6.17 0.32
N ILE A 5 7.39 5.12 0.53
CA ILE A 5 6.96 3.87 1.19
C ILE A 5 6.71 4.07 2.69
N ALA A 6 7.47 4.97 3.32
CA ALA A 6 7.28 5.36 4.73
C ALA A 6 6.04 6.25 4.96
N THR A 7 5.40 6.74 3.89
CA THR A 7 4.20 7.57 4.05
C THR A 7 3.00 6.74 4.52
N PRO A 8 2.21 7.24 5.49
CA PRO A 8 1.01 6.54 5.96
C PRO A 8 0.00 6.31 4.82
N GLU A 9 -0.03 7.18 3.81
CA GLU A 9 -0.83 7.04 2.60
C GLU A 9 -0.47 5.77 1.83
N PHE A 10 0.81 5.53 1.60
CA PHE A 10 1.26 4.35 0.86
C PHE A 10 0.95 3.05 1.61
N GLN A 11 1.17 3.03 2.93
CA GLN A 11 0.86 1.88 3.77
C GLN A 11 -0.65 1.55 3.77
N LEU A 12 -1.50 2.57 3.87
CA LEU A 12 -2.95 2.41 3.77
C LEU A 12 -3.37 1.84 2.41
N ASN A 13 -2.84 2.40 1.32
CA ASN A 13 -3.16 1.92 -0.03
C ASN A 13 -2.66 0.48 -0.26
N ALA A 14 -1.47 0.13 0.23
CA ALA A 14 -0.94 -1.23 0.15
C ALA A 14 -1.79 -2.22 0.96
N LEU A 15 -2.24 -1.84 2.16
CA LEU A 15 -3.16 -2.63 2.98
C LEU A 15 -4.49 -2.86 2.26
N VAL A 16 -5.09 -1.81 1.70
CA VAL A 16 -6.37 -1.89 0.98
C VAL A 16 -6.22 -2.74 -0.28
N ALA A 17 -5.11 -2.61 -1.01
CA ALA A 17 -4.78 -3.47 -2.15
C ALA A 17 -4.67 -4.95 -1.74
N GLY A 18 -3.96 -5.23 -0.64
CA GLY A 18 -3.79 -6.58 -0.11
C GLY A 18 -5.12 -7.20 0.33
N LEU A 19 -5.97 -6.42 1.01
CA LEU A 19 -7.29 -6.85 1.44
C LEU A 19 -8.23 -7.11 0.25
N ALA A 20 -8.22 -6.21 -0.75
CA ALA A 20 -8.96 -6.38 -1.98
C ALA A 20 -8.53 -7.67 -2.71
N LEU A 21 -7.23 -7.93 -2.87
CA LEU A 21 -6.69 -9.14 -3.48
C LEU A 21 -7.07 -10.41 -2.71
N LEU A 22 -6.98 -10.37 -1.37
CA LEU A 22 -7.37 -11.49 -0.52
C LEU A 22 -8.85 -11.82 -0.67
N LEU A 23 -9.73 -10.81 -0.62
CA LEU A 23 -11.17 -11.02 -0.78
C LEU A 23 -11.54 -11.44 -2.21
N MET A 24 -10.83 -10.94 -3.23
CA MET A 24 -11.02 -11.36 -4.62
C MET A 24 -10.62 -12.82 -4.85
N THR A 25 -9.60 -13.32 -4.15
CA THR A 25 -9.04 -14.67 -4.35
C THR A 25 -9.74 -15.73 -3.50
N TRP A 26 -10.03 -15.42 -2.23
CA TRP A 26 -10.63 -16.36 -1.27
C TRP A 26 -12.14 -16.17 -1.13
N GLY A 27 -12.65 -14.97 -1.40
CA GLY A 27 -14.07 -14.67 -1.33
C GLY A 27 -14.87 -15.39 -2.42
N ARG A 28 -15.84 -16.18 -1.97
CA ARG A 28 -16.88 -16.80 -2.83
C ARG A 28 -18.10 -15.90 -2.99
N VAL A 29 -18.43 -15.51 -4.23
CA VAL A 29 -19.55 -14.60 -4.59
C VAL A 29 -20.91 -15.21 -4.27
N GLU A 30 -21.00 -16.54 -4.14
CA GLU A 30 -22.24 -17.24 -3.82
C GLU A 30 -22.62 -17.09 -2.34
N ARG A 31 -21.66 -16.81 -1.47
CA ARG A 31 -21.88 -16.72 -0.02
C ARG A 31 -22.29 -15.31 0.39
N THR A 32 -23.45 -15.18 1.02
CA THR A 32 -23.98 -13.90 1.53
C THR A 32 -23.03 -13.24 2.53
N SER A 33 -22.38 -14.00 3.42
CA SER A 33 -21.43 -13.46 4.40
C SER A 33 -20.23 -12.81 3.74
N HIS A 34 -19.67 -13.42 2.69
CA HIS A 34 -18.55 -12.85 1.96
C HIS A 34 -18.93 -11.57 1.22
N ARG A 35 -20.11 -11.55 0.59
CA ARG A 35 -20.65 -10.34 -0.07
C ARG A 35 -20.86 -9.20 0.94
N ALA A 36 -21.40 -9.53 2.11
CA ALA A 36 -21.60 -8.57 3.19
C ALA A 36 -20.28 -8.00 3.70
N VAL A 37 -19.27 -8.84 3.95
CA VAL A 37 -17.95 -8.39 4.44
C VAL A 37 -17.24 -7.52 3.39
N PHE A 38 -17.11 -7.99 2.15
CA PHE A 38 -16.46 -7.22 1.10
C PHE A 38 -17.21 -5.90 0.84
N GLY A 39 -18.54 -5.98 0.72
CA GLY A 39 -19.39 -4.81 0.56
C GLY A 39 -19.25 -3.80 1.71
N ALA A 40 -19.29 -4.25 2.96
CA ALA A 40 -19.18 -3.38 4.13
C ALA A 40 -17.84 -2.65 4.20
N LEU A 41 -16.73 -3.32 3.86
CA LEU A 41 -15.41 -2.69 3.78
C LEU A 41 -15.35 -1.63 2.69
N THR A 42 -15.88 -1.93 1.50
CA THR A 42 -15.99 -0.96 0.41
C THR A 42 -16.85 0.24 0.81
N ALA A 43 -17.98 -0.01 1.47
CA ALA A 43 -18.88 1.04 1.94
C ALA A 43 -18.23 1.92 3.01
N LEU A 44 -17.48 1.34 3.96
CA LEU A 44 -16.75 2.08 4.98
C LEU A 44 -15.73 3.05 4.37
N LEU A 45 -14.95 2.59 3.39
CA LEU A 45 -13.97 3.44 2.69
C LEU A 45 -14.66 4.55 1.89
N LEU A 46 -15.79 4.26 1.22
CA LEU A 46 -16.59 5.26 0.52
C LEU A 46 -17.19 6.31 1.46
N MET A 47 -17.70 5.90 2.64
CA MET A 47 -18.20 6.83 3.64
C MET A 47 -17.09 7.72 4.21
N ARG A 48 -15.91 7.15 4.50
CA ARG A 48 -14.73 7.91 4.92
C ARG A 48 -14.33 8.96 3.88
N TYR A 49 -14.37 8.59 2.59
CA TYR A 49 -14.12 9.52 1.51
C TYR A 49 -15.18 10.62 1.40
N ALA A 50 -16.46 10.28 1.51
CA ALA A 50 -17.54 11.27 1.48
C ALA A 50 -17.41 12.30 2.61
N VAL A 51 -17.09 11.85 3.83
CA VAL A 51 -16.83 12.75 4.97
C VAL A 51 -15.65 13.67 4.69
N TRP A 52 -14.54 13.15 4.18
CA TRP A 52 -13.37 13.96 3.81
C TRP A 52 -13.70 14.98 2.72
N ARG A 53 -14.45 14.58 1.68
CA ARG A 53 -14.86 15.48 0.60
C ARG A 53 -15.68 16.67 1.12
N VAL A 54 -16.67 16.41 1.96
CA VAL A 54 -17.54 17.47 2.51
C VAL A 54 -16.80 18.37 3.50
N THR A 55 -15.89 17.82 4.31
CA THR A 55 -15.30 18.55 5.46
C THR A 55 -13.99 19.27 5.16
N ALA A 56 -13.19 18.77 4.20
CA ALA A 56 -11.80 19.20 4.05
C ALA A 56 -11.43 19.73 2.66
N THR A 57 -12.32 19.64 1.67
CA THR A 57 -11.94 19.91 0.26
C THR A 57 -12.83 20.94 -0.46
N MET A 58 -13.77 21.53 0.26
CA MET A 58 -14.66 22.57 -0.27
C MET A 58 -13.98 23.94 -0.22
N PRO A 59 -14.17 24.79 -1.24
CA PRO A 59 -13.66 26.16 -1.23
C PRO A 59 -14.33 27.00 -0.12
N PRO A 60 -13.71 28.14 0.26
CA PRO A 60 -14.32 29.11 1.18
C PRO A 60 -15.71 29.55 0.71
N SER A 61 -16.58 29.98 1.63
CA SER A 61 -18.00 30.30 1.36
C SER A 61 -18.20 31.65 0.67
N ASP A 62 -17.55 31.88 -0.47
CA ASP A 62 -17.84 33.00 -1.36
C ASP A 62 -18.92 32.62 -2.40
N LEU A 63 -19.59 33.61 -2.99
CA LEU A 63 -20.63 33.40 -4.02
C LEU A 63 -20.04 33.35 -5.44
N GLY A 64 -18.79 32.93 -5.58
CA GLY A 64 -18.07 32.85 -6.86
C GLY A 64 -18.52 31.68 -7.74
N PHE A 65 -18.19 31.77 -9.04
CA PHE A 65 -18.44 30.68 -9.99
C PHE A 65 -17.70 29.38 -9.60
N GLU A 66 -16.49 29.49 -9.06
CA GLU A 66 -15.72 28.35 -8.56
C GLU A 66 -16.48 27.61 -7.44
N THR A 67 -16.96 28.34 -6.44
CA THR A 67 -17.73 27.77 -5.34
C THR A 67 -19.03 27.13 -5.81
N LEU A 68 -19.76 27.78 -6.73
CA LEU A 68 -20.94 27.18 -7.34
C LEU A 68 -20.60 25.86 -8.06
N PHE A 69 -19.53 25.85 -8.87
CA PHE A 69 -19.09 24.66 -9.59
C PHE A 69 -18.69 23.53 -8.64
N ALA A 70 -17.93 23.82 -7.58
CA ALA A 70 -17.53 22.84 -6.58
C ALA A 70 -18.74 22.22 -5.86
N TRP A 71 -19.75 23.00 -5.49
CA TRP A 71 -20.99 22.49 -4.87
C TRP A 71 -21.83 21.64 -5.84
N VAL A 72 -21.95 22.06 -7.10
CA VAL A 72 -22.63 21.27 -8.13
C VAL A 72 -21.89 19.95 -8.38
N PHE A 73 -20.56 20.00 -8.46
CA PHE A 73 -19.71 18.82 -8.59
C PHE A 73 -19.91 17.86 -7.41
N LEU A 74 -19.83 18.37 -6.18
CA LEU A 74 -20.05 17.59 -4.96
C LEU A 74 -21.45 16.97 -4.93
N PHE A 75 -22.50 17.69 -5.32
CA PHE A 75 -23.86 17.16 -5.33
C PHE A 75 -24.00 15.92 -6.22
N PHE A 76 -23.47 15.99 -7.45
CA PHE A 76 -23.51 14.86 -8.38
C PHE A 76 -22.58 13.72 -7.96
N GLU A 77 -21.42 14.04 -7.38
CA GLU A 77 -20.52 13.06 -6.77
C GLU A 77 -21.19 12.30 -5.62
N MET A 78 -21.82 13.01 -4.68
CA MET A 78 -22.55 12.41 -3.56
C MET A 78 -23.73 11.58 -4.04
N THR A 79 -24.41 12.00 -5.12
CA THR A 79 -25.46 11.19 -5.76
C THR A 79 -24.90 9.85 -6.25
N ALA A 80 -23.72 9.84 -6.89
CA ALA A 80 -23.04 8.62 -7.33
C ALA A 80 -22.56 7.75 -6.16
N VAL A 81 -22.06 8.36 -5.07
CA VAL A 81 -21.66 7.66 -3.84
C VAL A 81 -22.88 6.99 -3.19
N VAL A 82 -23.99 7.70 -3.03
CA VAL A 82 -25.24 7.15 -2.47
C VAL A 82 -25.77 6.01 -3.33
N TYR A 83 -25.79 6.16 -4.66
CA TYR A 83 -26.13 5.09 -5.59
C TYR A 83 -25.24 3.84 -5.37
N THR A 84 -23.93 4.04 -5.19
CA THR A 84 -22.97 2.96 -4.98
C THR A 84 -23.18 2.26 -3.63
N LEU A 85 -23.41 3.01 -2.55
CA LEU A 85 -23.72 2.46 -1.23
C LEU A 85 -25.03 1.65 -1.25
N MET A 86 -26.07 2.16 -1.91
CA MET A 86 -27.32 1.41 -2.13
C MET A 86 -27.08 0.14 -2.95
N SER A 87 -26.24 0.22 -4.00
CA SER A 87 -25.87 -0.94 -4.81
C SER A 87 -25.17 -2.01 -3.98
N ILE A 88 -24.21 -1.63 -3.13
CA ILE A 88 -23.51 -2.54 -2.22
C ILE A 88 -24.50 -3.26 -1.31
N HIS A 89 -25.42 -2.51 -0.69
CA HIS A 89 -26.44 -3.08 0.19
C HIS A 89 -27.36 -4.08 -0.55
N MET A 90 -27.86 -3.69 -1.72
CA MET A 90 -28.72 -4.56 -2.54
C MET A 90 -27.99 -5.83 -2.98
N LEU A 91 -26.72 -5.69 -3.34
CA LEU A 91 -25.85 -6.77 -3.77
C LEU A 91 -25.34 -7.65 -2.62
N VAL A 92 -25.88 -7.56 -1.40
CA VAL A 92 -25.62 -8.56 -0.35
C VAL A 92 -26.40 -9.84 -0.61
N ARG A 93 -27.66 -9.73 -1.03
CA ARG A 93 -28.55 -10.88 -1.28
C ARG A 93 -28.72 -11.13 -2.79
N ARG A 94 -29.06 -12.36 -3.15
CA ARG A 94 -29.49 -12.75 -4.50
C ARG A 94 -30.43 -13.93 -4.39
N ARG A 95 -31.37 -14.04 -5.32
CA ARG A 95 -32.24 -15.21 -5.48
C ARG A 95 -31.92 -15.90 -6.80
N ASP A 96 -31.94 -17.23 -6.79
CA ASP A 96 -31.79 -18.06 -7.98
C ASP A 96 -33.03 -18.95 -8.09
N ASN A 97 -33.88 -18.66 -9.09
CA ASN A 97 -35.14 -19.35 -9.30
C ASN A 97 -35.01 -20.57 -10.23
N ARG A 98 -33.82 -20.91 -10.73
CA ARG A 98 -33.64 -22.04 -11.66
C ARG A 98 -34.14 -23.36 -11.09
N ARG A 99 -33.85 -23.62 -9.80
CA ARG A 99 -34.33 -24.82 -9.11
C ARG A 99 -35.85 -24.85 -8.97
N LEU A 100 -36.48 -23.70 -8.75
CA LEU A 100 -37.94 -23.60 -8.70
C LEU A 100 -38.54 -23.81 -10.10
N ALA A 101 -37.90 -23.29 -11.15
CA ALA A 101 -38.29 -23.54 -12.53
C ALA A 101 -38.13 -25.01 -12.93
N ASP A 102 -37.09 -25.72 -12.46
CA ASP A 102 -36.93 -27.17 -12.67
C ASP A 102 -38.09 -27.96 -12.07
N LEU A 103 -38.48 -27.65 -10.83
CA LEU A 103 -39.59 -28.31 -10.14
C LEU A 103 -40.94 -27.97 -10.79
N GLY A 104 -41.15 -26.70 -11.15
CA GLY A 104 -42.37 -26.24 -11.81
C GLY A 104 -42.52 -26.78 -13.23
N GLU A 105 -41.44 -26.88 -14.00
CA GLU A 105 -41.43 -27.54 -15.30
C GLU A 105 -41.79 -29.02 -15.16
N ALA A 106 -41.18 -29.74 -14.20
CA ALA A 106 -41.50 -31.14 -13.96
C ALA A 106 -42.98 -31.33 -13.58
N ALA A 107 -43.52 -30.45 -12.73
CA ALA A 107 -44.92 -30.46 -12.34
C ALA A 107 -45.86 -30.16 -13.52
N LEU A 108 -45.53 -29.19 -14.38
CA LEU A 108 -46.32 -28.87 -15.58
C LEU A 108 -46.28 -30.00 -16.61
N ARG A 109 -45.10 -30.59 -16.86
CA ARG A 109 -44.97 -31.73 -17.78
C ARG A 109 -45.73 -32.96 -17.29
N ALA A 110 -45.82 -33.17 -15.97
CA ALA A 110 -46.61 -34.25 -15.38
C ALA A 110 -48.12 -34.12 -15.64
N ARG A 111 -48.63 -32.91 -15.93
CA ARG A 111 -50.03 -32.68 -16.32
C ARG A 111 -50.32 -33.02 -17.79
N GLY A 112 -49.30 -33.35 -18.59
CA GLY A 112 -49.45 -33.70 -20.00
C GLY A 112 -50.08 -32.57 -20.82
N ALA A 113 -51.24 -32.84 -21.43
CA ALA A 113 -51.97 -31.85 -22.22
C ALA A 113 -52.82 -30.86 -21.38
N ASP A 114 -53.04 -31.15 -20.09
CA ASP A 114 -53.83 -30.31 -19.17
C ASP A 114 -52.99 -29.19 -18.54
N VAL A 115 -52.40 -28.36 -19.41
CA VAL A 115 -51.56 -27.23 -19.03
C VAL A 115 -52.28 -25.92 -19.40
N PRO A 116 -52.02 -24.81 -18.67
CA PRO A 116 -52.71 -23.54 -18.94
C PRO A 116 -52.40 -23.03 -20.35
N ALA A 117 -53.37 -22.42 -21.03
CA ALA A 117 -53.11 -21.82 -22.33
C ALA A 117 -52.17 -20.61 -22.21
N LEU A 118 -51.39 -20.37 -23.27
CA LEU A 118 -50.45 -19.27 -23.40
C LEU A 118 -50.65 -18.53 -24.74
N ASP A 119 -50.88 -17.22 -24.68
CA ASP A 119 -50.80 -16.36 -25.85
C ASP A 119 -49.40 -15.76 -25.99
N VAL A 120 -48.83 -15.74 -27.18
CA VAL A 120 -47.54 -15.11 -27.49
C VAL A 120 -47.78 -13.85 -28.31
N PHE A 121 -47.47 -12.69 -27.75
CA PHE A 121 -47.61 -11.39 -28.41
C PHE A 121 -46.25 -10.93 -28.95
N ILE A 122 -46.15 -10.74 -30.26
CA ILE A 122 -44.98 -10.19 -30.95
C ILE A 122 -45.32 -8.75 -31.37
N CYS A 123 -44.74 -7.76 -30.71
CA CYS A 123 -44.98 -6.34 -31.03
C CYS A 123 -44.03 -5.85 -32.11
N THR A 124 -44.57 -5.18 -33.14
CA THR A 124 -43.76 -4.63 -34.24
C THR A 124 -44.26 -3.26 -34.72
N TYR A 125 -43.31 -2.44 -35.20
CA TYR A 125 -43.55 -1.12 -35.74
C TYR A 125 -42.95 -0.96 -37.15
N ASN A 126 -41.62 -1.02 -37.29
CA ASN A 126 -40.91 -0.79 -38.57
C ASN A 126 -39.95 -1.92 -38.96
N GLU A 127 -39.95 -3.04 -38.25
CA GLU A 127 -39.04 -4.15 -38.52
C GLU A 127 -39.35 -4.84 -39.86
N GLU A 128 -38.30 -5.15 -40.63
CA GLU A 128 -38.42 -5.85 -41.91
C GLU A 128 -38.69 -7.34 -41.74
N LEU A 129 -39.11 -8.00 -42.82
CA LEU A 129 -39.40 -9.44 -42.83
C LEU A 129 -38.21 -10.27 -42.32
N ALA A 130 -36.98 -9.94 -42.72
CA ALA A 130 -35.78 -10.68 -42.32
C ALA A 130 -35.51 -10.69 -40.80
N VAL A 131 -36.07 -9.72 -40.05
CA VAL A 131 -36.01 -9.68 -38.59
C VAL A 131 -37.23 -10.39 -37.99
N LEU A 132 -38.44 -10.04 -38.46
CA LEU A 132 -39.69 -10.56 -37.93
C LEU A 132 -39.84 -12.07 -38.12
N GLU A 133 -39.43 -12.58 -39.26
CA GLU A 133 -39.48 -14.00 -39.60
C GLU A 133 -38.76 -14.86 -38.56
N LYS A 134 -37.59 -14.42 -38.08
CA LYS A 134 -36.80 -15.15 -37.08
C LYS A 134 -37.58 -15.32 -35.79
N THR A 135 -38.22 -14.25 -35.34
CA THR A 135 -39.05 -14.23 -34.13
C THR A 135 -40.32 -15.05 -34.29
N ILE A 136 -41.03 -14.90 -35.42
CA ILE A 136 -42.28 -15.64 -35.69
C ILE A 136 -42.00 -17.15 -35.78
N ILE A 137 -41.00 -17.58 -36.55
CA ILE A 137 -40.64 -19.00 -36.70
C ILE A 137 -40.21 -19.59 -35.34
N ALA A 138 -39.39 -18.87 -34.59
CA ALA A 138 -38.94 -19.32 -33.28
C ALA A 138 -40.11 -19.40 -32.27
N ALA A 139 -41.06 -18.46 -32.31
CA ALA A 139 -42.27 -18.49 -31.47
C ALA A 139 -43.20 -19.67 -31.82
N GLN A 140 -43.35 -20.00 -33.11
CA GLN A 140 -44.09 -21.19 -33.54
C GLN A 140 -43.41 -22.51 -33.12
N ALA A 141 -42.08 -22.48 -32.99
CA ALA A 141 -41.29 -23.64 -32.59
C ALA A 141 -41.29 -23.86 -31.05
N ILE A 142 -41.96 -23.02 -30.26
CA ILE A 142 -42.08 -23.23 -28.81
C ILE A 142 -42.76 -24.58 -28.56
N ASP A 143 -42.08 -25.42 -27.79
CA ASP A 143 -42.53 -26.77 -27.43
C ASP A 143 -43.57 -26.63 -26.32
N TYR A 144 -44.82 -26.30 -26.64
CA TYR A 144 -45.89 -26.16 -25.66
C TYR A 144 -47.27 -26.47 -26.28
N PRO A 145 -48.09 -27.37 -25.69
CA PRO A 145 -49.26 -27.94 -26.37
C PRO A 145 -50.42 -26.96 -26.55
N ARG A 146 -50.57 -25.94 -25.68
CA ARG A 146 -51.66 -24.96 -25.74
C ARG A 146 -51.14 -23.54 -25.96
N LEU A 147 -50.57 -23.30 -27.14
CA LEU A 147 -49.92 -22.04 -27.49
C LEU A 147 -50.55 -21.39 -28.73
N GLN A 148 -50.73 -20.06 -28.70
CA GLN A 148 -51.24 -19.27 -29.82
C GLN A 148 -50.37 -18.04 -30.05
N VAL A 149 -49.90 -17.83 -31.28
CA VAL A 149 -49.01 -16.70 -31.62
C VAL A 149 -49.82 -15.57 -32.25
N TRP A 150 -49.53 -14.34 -31.83
CA TRP A 150 -50.14 -13.09 -32.29
C TRP A 150 -49.07 -12.08 -32.68
N VAL A 151 -49.12 -11.59 -33.92
CA VAL A 151 -48.29 -10.49 -34.40
C VAL A 151 -49.10 -9.20 -34.33
N LEU A 152 -48.66 -8.28 -33.48
CA LEU A 152 -49.31 -7.01 -33.20
C LEU A 152 -48.60 -5.88 -33.96
N ASP A 153 -49.22 -5.35 -35.01
CA ASP A 153 -48.60 -4.41 -35.95
C ASP A 153 -49.17 -2.98 -35.86
N ASP A 154 -48.31 -2.03 -35.50
CA ASP A 154 -48.65 -0.61 -35.36
C ASP A 154 -48.64 0.19 -36.68
N THR A 155 -48.02 -0.33 -37.74
CA THR A 155 -47.91 0.41 -39.02
C THR A 155 -48.80 -0.15 -40.14
N ARG A 156 -49.62 -1.15 -39.84
CA ARG A 156 -50.70 -1.64 -40.72
C ARG A 156 -50.20 -2.16 -42.07
N ARG A 157 -49.16 -3.00 -42.05
CA ARG A 157 -48.46 -3.53 -43.23
C ARG A 157 -49.18 -4.74 -43.82
N ASP A 158 -49.72 -4.59 -45.03
CA ASP A 158 -50.45 -5.67 -45.72
C ASP A 158 -49.57 -6.89 -46.01
N TRP A 159 -48.31 -6.68 -46.42
CA TRP A 159 -47.37 -7.78 -46.65
C TRP A 159 -47.16 -8.65 -45.39
N LEU A 160 -47.21 -8.04 -44.20
CA LEU A 160 -47.02 -8.74 -42.93
C LEU A 160 -48.28 -9.55 -42.57
N ARG A 161 -49.47 -9.00 -42.80
CA ARG A 161 -50.74 -9.75 -42.69
C ARG A 161 -50.70 -11.00 -43.55
N ASP A 162 -50.31 -10.85 -44.81
CA ASP A 162 -50.29 -11.95 -45.78
C ASP A 162 -49.23 -13.00 -45.41
N TYR A 163 -48.07 -12.57 -44.89
CA TYR A 163 -47.06 -13.48 -44.34
C TYR A 163 -47.59 -14.25 -43.11
N CYS A 164 -48.24 -13.56 -42.16
CA CYS A 164 -48.83 -14.21 -40.98
C CYS A 164 -49.90 -15.23 -41.36
N ALA A 165 -50.74 -14.91 -42.36
CA ALA A 165 -51.75 -15.82 -42.87
C ALA A 165 -51.14 -17.09 -43.47
N ARG A 166 -50.06 -16.96 -44.28
CA ARG A 166 -49.32 -18.13 -44.81
C ARG A 166 -48.70 -18.98 -43.71
N ARG A 167 -48.26 -18.37 -42.62
CA ARG A 167 -47.66 -19.07 -41.46
C ARG A 167 -48.69 -19.64 -40.49
N GLY A 168 -49.99 -19.32 -40.64
CA GLY A 168 -51.02 -19.73 -39.68
C GLY A 168 -50.89 -19.03 -38.32
N VAL A 169 -50.44 -17.77 -38.30
CA VAL A 169 -50.27 -16.94 -37.10
C VAL A 169 -51.30 -15.82 -37.07
N ASN A 170 -51.84 -15.50 -35.90
CA ASN A 170 -52.84 -14.44 -35.77
C ASN A 170 -52.20 -13.07 -36.01
N TYR A 171 -52.86 -12.21 -36.80
CA TYR A 171 -52.40 -10.84 -37.07
C TYR A 171 -53.39 -9.83 -36.49
N ALA A 172 -52.88 -8.84 -35.76
CA ALA A 172 -53.67 -7.76 -35.19
C ALA A 172 -53.11 -6.39 -35.62
N ARG A 173 -54.02 -5.50 -36.03
CA ARG A 173 -53.74 -4.08 -36.30
C ARG A 173 -54.74 -3.20 -35.56
N ARG A 174 -54.42 -1.92 -35.42
CA ARG A 174 -55.28 -0.91 -34.76
C ARG A 174 -55.41 0.39 -35.57
N PRO A 175 -56.46 1.19 -35.34
CA PRO A 175 -56.71 2.40 -36.13
C PRO A 175 -55.74 3.54 -35.86
N ASP A 176 -55.24 3.67 -34.63
CA ASP A 176 -54.35 4.74 -34.19
C ASP A 176 -53.05 4.21 -33.56
N ASN A 177 -52.03 5.06 -33.43
CA ASN A 177 -50.73 4.69 -32.83
C ASN A 177 -50.55 5.28 -31.43
N SER A 178 -51.66 5.54 -30.72
CA SER A 178 -51.63 6.12 -29.38
C SER A 178 -50.88 5.21 -28.40
N HIS A 179 -50.13 5.80 -27.47
CA HIS A 179 -49.42 5.08 -26.41
C HIS A 179 -48.44 3.98 -26.90
N ALA A 180 -47.96 4.06 -28.15
CA ALA A 180 -46.94 3.18 -28.73
C ALA A 180 -47.18 1.69 -28.39
N LYS A 181 -46.15 0.97 -27.95
CA LYS A 181 -46.19 -0.47 -27.65
C LYS A 181 -47.25 -0.85 -26.60
N ALA A 182 -47.45 -0.05 -25.55
CA ALA A 182 -48.47 -0.31 -24.54
C ALA A 182 -49.88 -0.33 -25.14
N GLY A 183 -50.18 0.62 -26.03
CA GLY A 183 -51.45 0.66 -26.74
C GLY A 183 -51.62 -0.54 -27.68
N ASN A 184 -50.54 -0.98 -28.34
CA ASN A 184 -50.56 -2.16 -29.20
C ASN A 184 -50.81 -3.45 -28.38
N LEU A 185 -50.15 -3.60 -27.23
CA LEU A 185 -50.38 -4.70 -26.28
C LEU A 185 -51.83 -4.72 -25.77
N ASN A 186 -52.41 -3.56 -25.45
CA ASN A 186 -53.81 -3.46 -25.03
C ASN A 186 -54.79 -3.84 -26.15
N ASN A 187 -54.48 -3.50 -27.40
CA ASN A 187 -55.25 -3.97 -28.55
C ASN A 187 -55.19 -5.49 -28.68
N GLY A 188 -53.99 -6.08 -28.56
CA GLY A 188 -53.79 -7.53 -28.54
C GLY A 188 -54.52 -8.21 -27.38
N LEU A 189 -54.47 -7.62 -26.17
CA LEU A 189 -55.15 -8.11 -24.97
C LEU A 189 -56.67 -8.21 -25.20
N ARG A 190 -57.27 -7.19 -25.81
CA ARG A 190 -58.69 -7.15 -26.15
C ARG A 190 -59.07 -8.18 -27.21
N LEU A 191 -58.29 -8.31 -28.28
CA LEU A 191 -58.59 -9.22 -29.40
C LEU A 191 -58.41 -10.69 -29.00
N SER A 192 -57.30 -11.02 -28.35
CA SER A 192 -57.04 -12.38 -27.85
C SER A 192 -58.05 -12.83 -26.79
N ALA A 193 -58.63 -11.91 -26.01
CA ALA A 193 -59.67 -12.26 -25.04
C ALA A 193 -60.96 -12.78 -25.71
N GLN A 194 -61.21 -12.42 -26.97
CA GLN A 194 -62.39 -12.85 -27.74
C GLN A 194 -62.19 -14.21 -28.42
N THR A 195 -60.95 -14.67 -28.54
CA THR A 195 -60.58 -15.88 -29.30
C THR A 195 -59.99 -16.96 -28.40
N THR A 196 -58.86 -16.68 -27.76
CA THR A 196 -58.09 -17.68 -26.98
C THR A 196 -58.30 -17.52 -25.48
N ASN A 197 -58.46 -16.29 -25.02
CA ASN A 197 -58.58 -15.88 -23.62
C ASN A 197 -57.58 -16.60 -22.69
N ALA A 198 -56.33 -16.76 -23.14
CA ALA A 198 -55.34 -17.53 -22.41
C ALA A 198 -55.01 -16.86 -21.06
N PRO A 199 -54.93 -17.59 -19.93
CA PRO A 199 -54.65 -17.01 -18.62
C PRO A 199 -53.27 -16.33 -18.53
N PHE A 200 -52.34 -16.69 -19.42
CA PHE A 200 -50.99 -16.14 -19.48
C PHE A 200 -50.68 -15.56 -20.86
N ILE A 201 -49.87 -14.50 -20.86
CA ILE A 201 -49.42 -13.80 -22.06
C ILE A 201 -47.90 -13.70 -22.03
N LEU A 202 -47.21 -14.31 -22.99
CA LEU A 202 -45.79 -14.12 -23.27
C LEU A 202 -45.64 -12.92 -24.23
N VAL A 203 -44.89 -11.91 -23.82
CA VAL A 203 -44.63 -10.73 -24.66
C VAL A 203 -43.21 -10.79 -25.22
N LEU A 204 -43.08 -10.61 -26.53
CA LEU A 204 -41.84 -10.59 -27.29
C LEU A 204 -41.77 -9.33 -28.16
N ASP A 205 -40.57 -8.76 -28.25
CA ASP A 205 -40.25 -7.78 -29.28
C ASP A 205 -40.01 -8.46 -30.63
N ALA A 206 -40.23 -7.73 -31.72
CA ALA A 206 -40.07 -8.21 -33.10
C ALA A 206 -38.70 -8.84 -33.42
N ASP A 207 -37.66 -8.50 -32.67
CA ASP A 207 -36.28 -8.94 -32.86
C ASP A 207 -35.79 -9.93 -31.79
N PHE A 208 -36.71 -10.52 -31.00
CA PHE A 208 -36.39 -11.50 -29.96
C PHE A 208 -36.95 -12.89 -30.30
N ALA A 209 -36.08 -13.77 -30.77
CA ALA A 209 -36.41 -15.17 -31.04
C ALA A 209 -36.41 -16.00 -29.74
N PRO A 210 -37.55 -16.58 -29.31
CA PRO A 210 -37.61 -17.43 -28.13
C PRO A 210 -37.01 -18.82 -28.36
N ARG A 211 -36.52 -19.45 -27.30
CA ARG A 211 -36.09 -20.86 -27.30
C ARG A 211 -37.28 -21.78 -27.07
N ARG A 212 -37.18 -23.02 -27.56
CA ARG A 212 -38.29 -23.99 -27.52
C ARG A 212 -38.88 -24.20 -26.12
N GLN A 213 -38.04 -24.23 -25.10
CA GLN A 213 -38.43 -24.52 -23.72
C GLN A 213 -38.97 -23.31 -22.92
N ILE A 214 -39.04 -22.09 -23.51
CA ILE A 214 -39.33 -20.86 -22.77
C ILE A 214 -40.62 -20.93 -21.92
N ALA A 215 -41.68 -21.51 -22.49
CA ALA A 215 -42.99 -21.59 -21.84
C ALA A 215 -42.95 -22.47 -20.59
N TRP A 216 -42.41 -23.70 -20.68
CA TRP A 216 -42.28 -24.61 -19.55
C TRP A 216 -41.50 -24.01 -18.38
N ARG A 217 -40.36 -23.40 -18.68
CA ARG A 217 -39.46 -22.83 -17.67
C ARG A 217 -40.11 -21.67 -16.92
N MET A 218 -40.76 -20.76 -17.66
CA MET A 218 -41.34 -19.56 -17.05
C MET A 218 -42.68 -19.82 -16.37
N LEU A 219 -43.55 -20.64 -16.97
CA LEU A 219 -44.85 -20.98 -16.37
C LEU A 219 -44.69 -21.77 -15.07
N GLY A 220 -43.60 -22.53 -14.91
CA GLY A 220 -43.29 -23.26 -13.68
C GLY A 220 -43.14 -22.39 -12.43
N LEU A 221 -43.01 -21.06 -12.58
CA LEU A 221 -42.91 -20.13 -11.45
C LEU A 221 -44.25 -19.51 -11.03
N PHE A 222 -45.36 -19.82 -11.72
CA PHE A 222 -46.70 -19.28 -11.44
C PHE A 222 -47.54 -20.12 -10.48
N ASP A 223 -46.97 -21.19 -9.90
CA ASP A 223 -47.63 -21.96 -8.83
C ASP A 223 -47.86 -21.11 -7.56
N ASP A 224 -47.02 -20.08 -7.33
CA ASP A 224 -47.28 -19.06 -6.30
C ASP A 224 -48.29 -18.02 -6.82
N PRO A 225 -49.50 -17.90 -6.23
CA PRO A 225 -50.53 -16.98 -6.70
C PRO A 225 -50.14 -15.50 -6.56
N LYS A 226 -49.11 -15.17 -5.77
CA LYS A 226 -48.59 -13.80 -5.69
C LYS A 226 -47.82 -13.41 -6.94
N VAL A 227 -47.28 -14.36 -7.70
CA VAL A 227 -46.46 -14.10 -8.88
C VAL A 227 -47.34 -13.60 -10.02
N GLY A 228 -47.25 -12.29 -10.30
CA GLY A 228 -47.99 -11.67 -11.39
C GLY A 228 -47.25 -11.66 -12.71
N LEU A 229 -45.92 -11.69 -12.69
CA LEU A 229 -45.07 -11.63 -13.87
C LEU A 229 -43.73 -12.35 -13.65
N VAL A 230 -43.29 -13.09 -14.66
CA VAL A 230 -41.98 -13.75 -14.71
C VAL A 230 -41.18 -13.17 -15.87
N GLN A 231 -39.96 -12.71 -15.60
CA GLN A 231 -39.08 -12.07 -16.57
C GLN A 231 -37.78 -12.87 -16.73
N THR A 232 -37.30 -13.02 -17.97
CA THR A 232 -35.97 -13.58 -18.26
C THR A 232 -34.98 -12.52 -18.74
N PRO A 233 -33.65 -12.74 -18.62
CA PRO A 233 -32.63 -11.90 -19.23
C PRO A 233 -32.86 -11.65 -20.72
N GLN A 234 -32.56 -10.43 -21.16
CA GLN A 234 -32.37 -10.15 -22.58
C GLN A 234 -30.96 -10.56 -22.96
N PHE A 235 -30.83 -11.51 -23.87
CA PHE A 235 -29.54 -11.95 -24.38
C PHE A 235 -29.41 -11.56 -25.85
N TYR A 236 -28.37 -10.82 -26.19
CA TYR A 236 -28.14 -10.38 -27.56
C TYR A 236 -27.17 -11.30 -28.28
N TYR A 237 -27.49 -11.65 -29.53
CA TYR A 237 -26.62 -12.48 -30.34
C TYR A 237 -25.62 -11.66 -31.17
N ASN A 238 -25.75 -10.35 -31.30
CA ASN A 238 -24.74 -9.48 -31.93
C ASN A 238 -24.04 -8.62 -30.88
N ALA A 239 -22.81 -8.21 -31.17
CA ALA A 239 -22.07 -7.26 -30.34
C ALA A 239 -22.75 -5.89 -30.34
N ASP A 240 -22.80 -5.24 -29.18
CA ASP A 240 -23.21 -3.85 -29.09
C ASP A 240 -22.22 -2.93 -29.85
N PRO A 241 -22.62 -1.71 -30.25
CA PRO A 241 -21.81 -0.90 -31.14
C PRO A 241 -20.50 -0.46 -30.47
N ILE A 242 -20.47 -0.30 -29.14
CA ILE A 242 -19.25 0.07 -28.41
C ILE A 242 -18.27 -1.11 -28.40
N GLN A 243 -18.76 -2.32 -28.07
CA GLN A 243 -17.95 -3.55 -28.16
C GLN A 243 -17.36 -3.75 -29.56
N HIS A 244 -18.19 -3.57 -30.60
CA HIS A 244 -17.81 -3.75 -31.99
C HIS A 244 -16.76 -2.72 -32.43
N ASN A 245 -17.00 -1.43 -32.17
CA ASN A 245 -16.12 -0.33 -32.56
C ASN A 245 -14.76 -0.40 -31.85
N LEU A 246 -14.73 -0.85 -30.59
CA LEU A 246 -13.50 -1.11 -29.83
C LEU A 246 -12.83 -2.47 -30.16
N ARG A 247 -13.39 -3.24 -31.10
CA ARG A 247 -12.91 -4.58 -31.50
C ARG A 247 -12.85 -5.60 -30.34
N ALA A 248 -13.69 -5.42 -29.33
CA ALA A 248 -13.65 -6.16 -28.06
C ALA A 248 -14.77 -7.21 -27.90
N THR A 249 -15.46 -7.59 -28.97
CA THR A 249 -16.60 -8.55 -28.97
C THR A 249 -16.34 -9.84 -28.19
N ASP A 250 -15.19 -10.48 -28.43
CA ASP A 250 -14.87 -11.79 -27.86
C ASP A 250 -14.14 -11.71 -26.50
N SER A 251 -13.90 -10.48 -26.02
CA SER A 251 -13.01 -10.21 -24.89
C SER A 251 -13.61 -9.31 -23.81
N TRP A 252 -14.68 -8.58 -24.10
CA TRP A 252 -15.39 -7.73 -23.15
C TRP A 252 -16.89 -8.03 -23.17
N VAL A 253 -17.52 -8.01 -22.00
CA VAL A 253 -18.95 -8.31 -21.81
C VAL A 253 -19.77 -7.04 -21.94
N ASP A 254 -20.95 -7.11 -22.57
CA ASP A 254 -21.81 -5.95 -22.73
C ASP A 254 -22.29 -5.42 -21.36
N GLU A 255 -22.38 -4.10 -21.23
CA GLU A 255 -22.67 -3.42 -19.96
C GLU A 255 -24.01 -3.86 -19.35
N GLN A 256 -25.00 -4.19 -20.18
CA GLN A 256 -26.32 -4.61 -19.75
C GLN A 256 -26.32 -5.95 -19.00
N ARG A 257 -25.29 -6.80 -19.18
CA ARG A 257 -25.18 -8.07 -18.43
C ARG A 257 -24.98 -7.89 -16.96
N VAL A 258 -24.34 -6.80 -16.53
CA VAL A 258 -24.23 -6.51 -15.10
C VAL A 258 -25.62 -6.28 -14.52
N PHE A 259 -26.47 -5.59 -15.26
CA PHE A 259 -27.86 -5.37 -14.88
C PHE A 259 -28.67 -6.69 -14.84
N PHE A 260 -28.61 -7.51 -15.90
CA PHE A 260 -29.41 -8.75 -15.99
C PHE A 260 -28.88 -9.90 -15.12
N ASP A 261 -27.57 -10.12 -15.06
CA ASP A 261 -26.98 -11.27 -14.38
C ASP A 261 -26.68 -11.00 -12.89
N VAL A 262 -26.60 -9.72 -12.48
CA VAL A 262 -26.14 -9.35 -11.12
C VAL A 262 -27.19 -8.53 -10.38
N LEU A 263 -27.67 -7.42 -10.96
CA LEU A 263 -28.63 -6.54 -10.28
C LEU A 263 -30.04 -7.13 -10.21
N GLN A 264 -30.58 -7.69 -11.29
CA GLN A 264 -31.93 -8.25 -11.29
C GLN A 264 -32.12 -9.42 -10.30
N PRO A 265 -31.20 -10.41 -10.20
CA PRO A 265 -31.25 -11.43 -9.15
C PRO A 265 -31.16 -10.87 -7.72
N ALA A 266 -30.47 -9.74 -7.54
CA ALA A 266 -30.41 -9.05 -6.26
C ALA A 266 -31.74 -8.36 -5.93
N LYS A 267 -32.36 -7.70 -6.92
CA LYS A 267 -33.70 -7.10 -6.81
C LYS A 267 -34.78 -8.15 -6.55
N ASP A 268 -34.68 -9.32 -7.18
CA ASP A 268 -35.59 -10.45 -6.98
C ASP A 268 -35.53 -11.03 -5.56
N ALA A 269 -34.37 -10.95 -4.90
CA ALA A 269 -34.20 -11.42 -3.52
C ALA A 269 -35.08 -10.70 -2.49
N VAL A 270 -35.67 -9.56 -2.89
CA VAL A 270 -36.55 -8.70 -2.11
C VAL A 270 -37.80 -8.32 -2.91
N ASP A 271 -38.21 -9.21 -3.82
CA ASP A 271 -39.47 -9.14 -4.58
C ASP A 271 -39.64 -7.83 -5.38
N SER A 272 -38.54 -7.26 -5.88
CA SER A 272 -38.50 -5.96 -6.57
C SER A 272 -37.81 -6.03 -7.94
N ALA A 273 -37.63 -7.24 -8.50
CA ALA A 273 -37.19 -7.39 -9.89
C ALA A 273 -38.21 -6.74 -10.84
N PHE A 274 -37.79 -6.19 -11.97
CA PHE A 274 -38.73 -5.52 -12.85
C PHE A 274 -38.65 -5.98 -14.30
N CYS A 275 -39.80 -5.90 -14.96
CA CYS A 275 -40.00 -6.21 -16.37
C CYS A 275 -39.20 -5.22 -17.24
N VAL A 276 -38.48 -5.78 -18.21
CA VAL A 276 -37.57 -5.05 -19.11
C VAL A 276 -38.09 -5.00 -20.55
N GLY A 277 -39.37 -5.35 -20.76
CA GLY A 277 -40.11 -5.06 -21.98
C GLY A 277 -40.25 -6.20 -22.98
N THR A 278 -39.47 -7.28 -22.89
CA THR A 278 -39.61 -8.46 -23.76
C THR A 278 -39.22 -9.72 -23.01
N SER A 279 -39.63 -10.89 -23.49
CA SER A 279 -39.35 -12.20 -22.90
C SER A 279 -39.86 -12.29 -21.46
N PHE A 280 -41.09 -11.82 -21.25
CA PHE A 280 -41.79 -11.93 -19.98
C PHE A 280 -43.16 -12.57 -20.16
N ILE A 281 -43.57 -13.37 -19.18
CA ILE A 281 -44.93 -13.88 -19.07
C ILE A 281 -45.65 -13.08 -17.99
N VAL A 282 -46.87 -12.65 -18.28
CA VAL A 282 -47.73 -11.94 -17.33
C VAL A 282 -49.10 -12.63 -17.23
N ARG A 283 -49.68 -12.56 -16.03
CA ARG A 283 -51.04 -13.00 -15.74
C ARG A 283 -52.07 -12.06 -16.38
N ARG A 284 -52.95 -12.63 -17.22
CA ARG A 284 -54.00 -11.88 -17.92
C ARG A 284 -54.98 -11.26 -16.93
N ASP A 285 -55.48 -12.03 -15.97
CA ASP A 285 -56.45 -11.60 -14.96
C ASP A 285 -55.99 -10.35 -14.21
N LEU A 286 -54.72 -10.31 -13.80
CA LEU A 286 -54.15 -9.18 -13.05
C LEU A 286 -53.99 -7.91 -13.88
N ILE A 287 -53.56 -8.05 -15.15
CA ILE A 287 -53.41 -6.90 -16.05
C ILE A 287 -54.76 -6.37 -16.49
N THR A 288 -55.73 -7.24 -16.79
CA THR A 288 -57.09 -6.83 -17.14
C THR A 288 -57.77 -6.15 -15.96
N ALA A 289 -57.66 -6.68 -14.74
CA ALA A 289 -58.15 -6.03 -13.52
C ALA A 289 -57.46 -4.68 -13.25
N ALA A 290 -56.26 -4.48 -13.80
CA ALA A 290 -55.52 -3.24 -13.68
C ALA A 290 -55.94 -2.15 -14.69
N GLY A 291 -56.81 -2.46 -15.66
CA GLY A 291 -57.18 -1.58 -16.77
C GLY A 291 -56.32 -1.75 -18.02
N GLY A 292 -55.54 -2.83 -18.11
CA GLY A 292 -54.60 -3.10 -19.20
C GLY A 292 -53.14 -2.72 -18.86
N PHE A 293 -52.27 -2.85 -19.86
CA PHE A 293 -50.89 -2.37 -19.79
C PHE A 293 -50.87 -0.84 -19.64
N PRO A 294 -50.02 -0.30 -18.74
CA PRO A 294 -50.07 1.09 -18.36
C PRO A 294 -49.43 2.02 -19.40
N VAL A 295 -50.03 3.21 -19.61
CA VAL A 295 -49.68 4.13 -20.71
C VAL A 295 -49.06 5.47 -20.28
N GLY A 296 -48.87 5.68 -18.97
CA GLY A 296 -48.45 6.97 -18.40
C GLY A 296 -46.96 7.31 -18.51
N SER A 297 -46.13 6.39 -19.00
CA SER A 297 -44.68 6.57 -19.20
C SER A 297 -44.29 5.96 -20.54
N VAL A 298 -43.23 6.47 -21.17
CA VAL A 298 -42.64 5.87 -22.38
C VAL A 298 -41.96 4.51 -22.11
N CYS A 299 -41.81 4.12 -20.84
CA CYS A 299 -41.37 2.79 -20.42
C CYS A 299 -42.54 2.06 -19.75
N GLU A 300 -43.41 1.47 -20.56
CA GLU A 300 -44.60 0.74 -20.10
C GLU A 300 -44.27 -0.53 -19.32
N ASP A 301 -43.10 -1.09 -19.56
CA ASP A 301 -42.57 -2.33 -19.00
C ASP A 301 -42.29 -2.22 -17.50
N ILE A 302 -41.43 -1.28 -17.10
CA ILE A 302 -41.16 -0.98 -15.70
C ILE A 302 -42.44 -0.48 -15.02
N HIS A 303 -43.27 0.30 -15.72
CA HIS A 303 -44.56 0.74 -15.19
C HIS A 303 -45.48 -0.45 -14.90
N THR A 304 -45.51 -1.48 -15.75
CA THR A 304 -46.28 -2.72 -15.52
C THR A 304 -45.85 -3.41 -14.24
N THR A 305 -44.54 -3.44 -13.96
CA THR A 305 -44.01 -3.98 -12.70
C THR A 305 -44.59 -3.23 -11.51
N TYR A 306 -44.46 -1.90 -11.49
CA TYR A 306 -44.93 -1.10 -10.34
C TYR A 306 -46.46 -1.04 -10.25
N LEU A 307 -47.18 -1.32 -11.33
CA LEU A 307 -48.63 -1.50 -11.31
C LEU A 307 -49.01 -2.78 -10.53
N LEU A 308 -48.28 -3.87 -10.75
CA LEU A 308 -48.48 -5.16 -10.07
C LEU A 308 -48.03 -5.10 -8.60
N LEU A 309 -46.84 -4.53 -8.33
CA LEU A 309 -46.31 -4.37 -6.97
C LEU A 309 -47.26 -3.54 -6.08
N ARG A 310 -47.87 -2.48 -6.63
CA ARG A 310 -48.85 -1.65 -5.92
C ARG A 310 -50.08 -2.42 -5.47
N ARG A 311 -50.45 -3.47 -6.22
CA ARG A 311 -51.60 -4.34 -5.93
C ARG A 311 -51.23 -5.56 -5.08
N GLY A 312 -50.01 -5.61 -4.54
CA GLY A 312 -49.56 -6.69 -3.65
C GLY A 312 -49.06 -7.96 -4.36
N HIS A 313 -48.95 -7.93 -5.69
CA HIS A 313 -48.33 -9.01 -6.46
C HIS A 313 -46.81 -8.84 -6.50
N VAL A 314 -46.11 -9.91 -6.84
CA VAL A 314 -44.66 -9.94 -6.99
C VAL A 314 -44.25 -10.31 -8.40
N THR A 315 -43.06 -9.88 -8.77
CA THR A 315 -42.38 -10.21 -10.01
C THR A 315 -41.25 -11.19 -9.72
N ARG A 316 -40.97 -12.07 -10.66
CA ARG A 316 -39.92 -13.08 -10.53
C ARG A 316 -38.91 -12.98 -11.66
N TRP A 317 -37.64 -13.00 -11.30
CA TRP A 317 -36.54 -13.06 -12.26
C TRP A 317 -36.04 -14.49 -12.47
N LEU A 318 -36.13 -15.00 -13.69
CA LEU A 318 -35.56 -16.30 -14.06
C LEU A 318 -34.28 -16.08 -14.87
N GLY A 319 -33.12 -16.24 -14.23
CA GLY A 319 -31.79 -15.98 -14.80
C GLY A 319 -31.33 -16.98 -15.88
N GLU A 320 -32.19 -17.38 -16.80
CA GLU A 320 -31.92 -18.30 -17.91
C GLU A 320 -31.99 -17.59 -19.26
N ARG A 321 -31.13 -18.01 -20.19
CA ARG A 321 -31.13 -17.49 -21.57
C ARG A 321 -32.18 -18.24 -22.38
N LEU A 322 -33.40 -17.71 -22.39
CA LEU A 322 -34.57 -18.33 -23.03
C LEU A 322 -35.02 -17.59 -24.30
N SER A 323 -34.37 -16.50 -24.67
CA SER A 323 -34.59 -15.80 -25.93
C SER A 323 -33.28 -15.15 -26.41
N ASN A 324 -33.21 -14.93 -27.72
CA ASN A 324 -32.06 -14.36 -28.42
C ASN A 324 -32.51 -13.12 -29.19
N GLY A 325 -31.97 -11.96 -28.83
CA GLY A 325 -32.34 -10.65 -29.36
C GLY A 325 -31.25 -9.99 -30.21
N LEU A 326 -31.63 -8.94 -30.93
CA LEU A 326 -30.71 -8.05 -31.66
C LEU A 326 -30.42 -6.77 -30.84
N SER A 327 -29.15 -6.51 -30.55
CA SER A 327 -28.65 -5.28 -29.92
C SER A 327 -28.58 -4.13 -30.92
N ALA A 328 -28.38 -2.91 -30.43
CA ALA A 328 -28.26 -1.71 -31.25
C ALA A 328 -27.13 -1.81 -32.28
N GLU A 329 -27.45 -1.41 -33.51
CA GLU A 329 -26.58 -1.38 -34.69
C GLU A 329 -25.44 -0.36 -34.64
N SER A 330 -25.85 0.85 -34.25
CA SER A 330 -25.08 2.08 -34.33
C SER A 330 -25.01 2.73 -32.95
N ILE A 331 -23.98 3.56 -32.75
CA ILE A 331 -23.86 4.31 -31.50
C ILE A 331 -25.04 5.25 -31.25
N VAL A 332 -25.65 5.80 -32.31
CA VAL A 332 -26.80 6.72 -32.20
C VAL A 332 -28.04 5.98 -31.69
N ASP A 333 -28.31 4.78 -32.19
CA ASP A 333 -29.43 3.97 -31.72
C ASP A 333 -29.23 3.55 -30.26
N TYR A 334 -28.00 3.19 -29.90
CA TYR A 334 -27.61 2.87 -28.53
C TYR A 334 -27.85 4.04 -27.56
N ILE A 335 -27.51 5.26 -27.97
CA ILE A 335 -27.74 6.48 -27.18
C ILE A 335 -29.24 6.77 -27.06
N ASN A 336 -29.98 6.74 -28.18
CA ASN A 336 -31.42 7.01 -28.19
C ASN A 336 -32.20 6.03 -27.30
N GLN A 337 -31.81 4.76 -27.26
CA GLN A 337 -32.41 3.76 -26.38
C GLN A 337 -32.25 4.14 -24.91
N ARG A 338 -31.03 4.51 -24.48
CA ARG A 338 -30.75 4.92 -23.09
C ARG A 338 -31.44 6.23 -22.69
N SER A 339 -31.50 7.20 -23.59
CA SER A 339 -32.24 8.45 -23.36
C SER A 339 -33.74 8.18 -23.12
N ARG A 340 -34.35 7.26 -23.88
CA ARG A 340 -35.75 6.85 -23.65
C ARG A 340 -35.94 6.19 -22.29
N TRP A 341 -35.05 5.29 -21.89
CA TRP A 341 -35.10 4.63 -20.58
C TRP A 341 -34.97 5.62 -19.41
N CYS A 342 -34.08 6.59 -19.56
CA CYS A 342 -33.92 7.69 -18.61
C CYS A 342 -35.23 8.49 -18.47
N LEU A 343 -35.77 8.97 -19.60
CA LEU A 343 -37.00 9.76 -19.63
C LEU A 343 -38.18 8.98 -19.01
N GLY A 344 -38.37 7.72 -19.37
CA GLY A 344 -39.46 6.90 -18.86
C GLY A 344 -39.36 6.61 -17.36
N THR A 345 -38.15 6.47 -16.83
CA THR A 345 -37.91 6.31 -15.39
C THR A 345 -38.27 7.59 -14.63
N VAL A 346 -37.87 8.76 -15.15
CA VAL A 346 -38.22 10.07 -14.56
C VAL A 346 -39.72 10.32 -14.61
N GLN A 347 -40.37 10.04 -15.75
CA GLN A 347 -41.83 10.16 -15.87
C GLN A 347 -42.55 9.31 -14.83
N LEU A 348 -42.14 8.04 -14.66
CA LEU A 348 -42.72 7.13 -13.67
C LEU A 348 -42.52 7.62 -12.22
N ALA A 349 -41.39 8.26 -11.93
CA ALA A 349 -41.12 8.87 -10.63
C ALA A 349 -42.09 10.03 -10.31
N LEU A 350 -42.51 10.78 -11.34
CA LEU A 350 -43.36 11.97 -11.22
C LEU A 350 -44.86 11.67 -11.27
N LEU A 351 -45.25 10.50 -11.77
CA LEU A 351 -46.67 10.09 -11.81
C LEU A 351 -47.30 10.12 -10.40
N PRO A 352 -48.55 10.62 -10.24
CA PRO A 352 -49.23 10.67 -8.93
C PRO A 352 -49.31 9.31 -8.24
N ASN A 353 -49.51 8.26 -9.05
CA ASN A 353 -49.60 6.87 -8.63
C ASN A 353 -48.26 6.11 -8.71
N GLY A 354 -47.17 6.81 -9.02
CA GLY A 354 -45.84 6.20 -9.17
C GLY A 354 -45.21 5.78 -7.84
N PRO A 355 -44.09 5.04 -7.87
CA PRO A 355 -43.47 4.45 -6.69
C PRO A 355 -42.95 5.44 -5.65
N LEU A 356 -42.63 6.69 -6.02
CA LEU A 356 -42.19 7.70 -5.05
C LEU A 356 -43.36 8.39 -4.32
N ARG A 357 -44.50 8.60 -4.99
CA ARG A 357 -45.63 9.40 -4.47
C ARG A 357 -46.86 8.56 -4.10
N GLY A 358 -47.14 7.50 -4.83
CA GLY A 358 -48.34 6.67 -4.69
C GLY A 358 -48.32 5.78 -3.44
N LYS A 359 -49.50 5.45 -2.89
CA LYS A 359 -49.67 4.49 -1.79
C LYS A 359 -49.72 3.04 -2.31
N GLY A 360 -49.39 2.06 -1.45
CA GLY A 360 -49.44 0.63 -1.75
C GLY A 360 -48.10 -0.05 -2.04
N TYR A 361 -46.98 0.69 -2.01
CA TYR A 361 -45.64 0.16 -2.21
C TYR A 361 -44.94 -0.15 -0.88
N SER A 362 -44.23 -1.29 -0.83
CA SER A 362 -43.31 -1.61 0.28
C SER A 362 -42.12 -0.65 0.29
N LEU A 363 -41.49 -0.47 1.47
CA LEU A 363 -40.27 0.34 1.59
C LEU A 363 -39.16 -0.19 0.67
N SER A 364 -39.02 -1.52 0.57
CA SER A 364 -38.07 -2.16 -0.34
C SER A 364 -38.32 -1.75 -1.79
N ALA A 365 -39.56 -1.84 -2.28
CA ALA A 365 -39.89 -1.47 -3.66
C ALA A 365 -39.57 0.01 -3.95
N ARG A 366 -39.82 0.90 -2.99
CA ARG A 366 -39.48 2.32 -3.09
C ARG A 366 -37.97 2.55 -3.18
N LEU A 367 -37.19 1.91 -2.33
CA LEU A 367 -35.73 2.03 -2.32
C LEU A 367 -35.11 1.45 -3.59
N HIS A 368 -35.65 0.34 -4.13
CA HIS A 368 -35.18 -0.26 -5.38
C HIS A 368 -35.52 0.58 -6.61
N PHE A 369 -36.66 1.28 -6.60
CA PHE A 369 -36.97 2.28 -7.61
C PHE A 369 -36.04 3.48 -7.51
N LEU A 370 -35.86 4.03 -6.29
CA LEU A 370 -34.97 5.16 -6.04
C LEU A 370 -33.53 4.84 -6.48
N HIS A 371 -33.03 3.64 -6.22
CA HIS A 371 -31.74 3.17 -6.72
C HIS A 371 -31.63 3.23 -8.25
N GLY A 372 -32.67 2.79 -8.97
CA GLY A 372 -32.72 2.91 -10.43
C GLY A 372 -32.79 4.36 -10.92
N LEU A 373 -33.51 5.23 -10.20
CA LEU A 373 -33.57 6.66 -10.51
C LEU A 373 -32.20 7.35 -10.28
N LEU A 374 -31.52 7.02 -9.18
CA LEU A 374 -30.19 7.55 -8.85
C LEU A 374 -29.13 7.14 -9.87
N HIS A 375 -29.24 5.96 -10.50
CA HIS A 375 -28.38 5.57 -11.61
C HIS A 375 -28.39 6.61 -12.74
N TRP A 376 -29.58 7.09 -13.09
CA TRP A 376 -29.74 8.11 -14.13
C TRP A 376 -29.28 9.48 -13.62
N LEU A 377 -29.69 9.89 -12.41
CA LEU A 377 -29.28 11.16 -11.81
C LEU A 377 -27.76 11.28 -11.57
N GLY A 378 -27.03 10.17 -11.52
CA GLY A 378 -25.56 10.16 -11.45
C GLY A 378 -24.85 10.39 -12.78
N LYS A 379 -25.52 10.28 -13.94
CA LYS A 379 -24.87 10.45 -15.27
C LYS A 379 -24.26 11.84 -15.51
N PRO A 380 -24.82 12.96 -15.01
CA PRO A 380 -24.17 14.27 -15.10
C PRO A 380 -22.79 14.31 -14.42
N PHE A 381 -22.56 13.51 -13.37
CA PHE A 381 -21.24 13.42 -12.72
C PHE A 381 -20.15 12.99 -13.72
N MET A 382 -20.46 12.04 -14.61
CA MET A 382 -19.53 11.56 -15.64
C MET A 382 -19.18 12.63 -16.68
N ALA A 383 -20.08 13.58 -16.94
CA ALA A 383 -19.77 14.72 -17.79
C ALA A 383 -18.91 15.75 -17.04
N LEU A 384 -19.24 16.02 -15.78
CA LEU A 384 -18.51 16.97 -14.93
C LEU A 384 -17.08 16.54 -14.66
N ILE A 385 -16.83 15.25 -14.40
CA ILE A 385 -15.47 14.72 -14.15
C ILE A 385 -14.57 14.83 -15.39
N MET A 386 -15.15 14.80 -16.59
CA MET A 386 -14.40 15.02 -17.84
C MET A 386 -14.16 16.50 -18.13
N LEU A 387 -15.07 17.37 -17.70
CA LEU A 387 -14.96 18.83 -17.88
C LEU A 387 -14.03 19.48 -16.84
N ALA A 388 -13.98 18.95 -15.61
CA ALA A 388 -13.26 19.54 -14.49
C ALA A 388 -11.79 19.85 -14.77
N PRO A 389 -10.98 18.96 -15.38
CA PRO A 389 -9.57 19.28 -15.63
C PRO A 389 -9.37 20.39 -16.64
N ALA A 390 -10.28 20.52 -17.63
CA ALA A 390 -10.23 21.62 -18.60
C ALA A 390 -10.61 22.95 -17.95
N LEU A 391 -11.62 22.99 -17.07
CA LEU A 391 -11.97 24.20 -16.33
C LEU A 391 -10.83 24.67 -15.42
N TYR A 392 -10.10 23.74 -14.80
CA TYR A 392 -8.91 24.08 -14.03
C TYR A 392 -7.83 24.73 -14.92
N TRP A 393 -7.48 24.13 -16.07
CA TRP A 393 -6.41 24.66 -16.93
C TRP A 393 -6.70 26.02 -17.56
N TYR A 394 -7.96 26.29 -17.91
CA TYR A 394 -8.32 27.47 -18.70
C TYR A 394 -9.03 28.57 -17.90
N ALA A 395 -9.62 28.25 -16.76
CA ALA A 395 -10.40 29.19 -15.95
C ALA A 395 -9.96 29.21 -14.47
N ASP A 396 -8.94 28.42 -14.09
CA ASP A 396 -8.48 28.27 -12.70
C ASP A 396 -9.61 27.85 -11.74
N VAL A 397 -10.60 27.11 -12.27
CA VAL A 397 -11.75 26.64 -11.49
C VAL A 397 -11.50 25.21 -11.05
N SER A 398 -11.26 25.02 -9.75
CA SER A 398 -11.08 23.70 -9.17
C SER A 398 -12.40 23.02 -8.81
N ALA A 399 -12.55 21.74 -9.15
CA ALA A 399 -13.67 20.93 -8.68
C ALA A 399 -13.58 20.66 -7.17
N PHE A 400 -12.36 20.60 -6.63
CA PHE A 400 -12.09 20.48 -5.21
C PHE A 400 -10.64 20.74 -4.84
N HIS A 401 -10.42 21.19 -3.61
CA HIS A 401 -9.09 21.54 -3.11
C HIS A 401 -8.51 20.40 -2.28
N ALA A 402 -7.46 19.75 -2.79
CA ALA A 402 -6.74 18.70 -2.07
C ALA A 402 -5.30 18.59 -2.55
N THR A 403 -4.40 18.18 -1.64
CA THR A 403 -3.04 17.78 -2.02
C THR A 403 -3.04 16.36 -2.60
N PRO A 404 -2.07 15.99 -3.46
CA PRO A 404 -1.92 14.63 -3.96
C PRO A 404 -1.83 13.59 -2.83
N GLN A 405 -1.19 13.94 -1.71
CA GLN A 405 -1.09 13.10 -0.52
C GLN A 405 -2.47 12.89 0.13
N ALA A 406 -3.25 13.97 0.32
CA ALA A 406 -4.60 13.85 0.87
C ALA A 406 -5.49 12.98 -0.04
N PHE A 407 -5.42 13.17 -1.36
CA PHE A 407 -6.15 12.31 -2.30
C PHE A 407 -5.66 10.85 -2.23
N ALA A 408 -4.36 10.61 -2.11
CA ALA A 408 -3.82 9.26 -1.90
C ALA A 408 -4.30 8.64 -0.59
N ALA A 409 -4.50 9.41 0.49
CA ALA A 409 -4.99 8.90 1.77
C ALA A 409 -6.50 8.62 1.77
N TYR A 410 -7.31 9.42 1.08
CA TYR A 410 -8.78 9.40 1.20
C TYR A 410 -9.49 8.98 -0.09
N GLY A 411 -9.03 9.44 -1.25
CA GLY A 411 -9.64 9.16 -2.56
C GLY A 411 -9.19 7.86 -3.21
N LEU A 412 -7.90 7.51 -3.12
CA LEU A 412 -7.37 6.31 -3.78
C LEU A 412 -7.87 4.97 -3.15
N PRO A 413 -7.92 4.81 -1.81
CA PRO A 413 -8.40 3.58 -1.19
C PRO A 413 -9.82 3.13 -1.61
N PRO A 414 -10.87 3.99 -1.55
CA PRO A 414 -12.21 3.57 -1.96
C PRO A 414 -12.29 3.28 -3.46
N LEU A 415 -11.53 3.96 -4.32
CA LEU A 415 -11.49 3.67 -5.76
C LEU A 415 -10.95 2.27 -6.03
N MET A 416 -9.81 1.93 -5.41
CA MET A 416 -9.20 0.59 -5.53
C MET A 416 -10.16 -0.50 -5.04
N MET A 417 -10.78 -0.27 -3.88
CA MET A 417 -11.73 -1.23 -3.29
C MET A 417 -13.02 -1.34 -4.10
N PHE A 418 -13.53 -0.23 -4.64
CA PHE A 418 -14.71 -0.20 -5.51
C PHE A 418 -14.49 -0.98 -6.80
N TRP A 419 -13.37 -0.79 -7.48
CA TRP A 419 -13.06 -1.54 -8.71
C TRP A 419 -12.84 -3.03 -8.43
N ALA A 420 -12.13 -3.37 -7.36
CA ALA A 420 -11.95 -4.76 -6.93
C ALA A 420 -13.29 -5.43 -6.60
N TYR A 421 -14.14 -4.76 -5.82
CA TYR A 421 -15.48 -5.23 -5.48
C TYR A 421 -16.35 -5.38 -6.73
N SER A 422 -16.38 -4.39 -7.62
CA SER A 422 -17.16 -4.42 -8.86
C SER A 422 -16.72 -5.54 -9.79
N TYR A 423 -15.42 -5.78 -9.94
CA TYR A 423 -14.88 -6.89 -10.71
C TYR A 423 -15.27 -8.25 -10.10
N TRP A 424 -15.19 -8.38 -8.77
CA TRP A 424 -15.50 -9.61 -8.05
C TRP A 424 -17.01 -9.92 -8.02
N ILE A 425 -17.84 -8.96 -7.58
CA ILE A 425 -19.29 -9.14 -7.42
C ILE A 425 -19.99 -9.40 -8.75
N SER A 426 -19.48 -8.82 -9.84
CA SER A 426 -19.97 -9.06 -11.19
C SER A 426 -19.46 -10.37 -11.80
N GLN A 427 -18.61 -11.11 -11.09
CA GLN A 427 -17.91 -12.32 -11.54
C GLN A 427 -17.16 -12.09 -12.86
N ARG A 428 -16.31 -11.05 -12.89
CA ARG A 428 -15.46 -10.68 -14.04
C ARG A 428 -16.26 -10.20 -15.25
N ARG A 429 -17.33 -9.44 -15.06
CA ARG A 429 -18.09 -8.81 -16.15
C ARG A 429 -17.75 -7.32 -16.33
N CYS A 430 -17.33 -6.64 -15.27
CA CYS A 430 -16.88 -5.24 -15.34
C CYS A 430 -15.37 -5.12 -15.62
N LEU A 431 -14.99 -4.12 -16.41
CA LEU A 431 -13.61 -3.65 -16.60
C LEU A 431 -13.59 -2.13 -16.41
N PRO A 432 -12.77 -1.57 -15.49
CA PRO A 432 -12.79 -0.14 -15.18
C PRO A 432 -12.82 0.77 -16.43
N VAL A 433 -11.81 0.69 -17.30
CA VAL A 433 -11.73 1.57 -18.48
C VAL A 433 -12.88 1.37 -19.47
N PHE A 434 -13.19 0.13 -19.86
CA PHE A 434 -14.23 -0.15 -20.86
C PHE A 434 -15.63 0.20 -20.36
N SER A 435 -15.89 -0.08 -19.08
CA SER A 435 -17.18 0.23 -18.45
C SER A 435 -17.37 1.74 -18.33
N GLU A 436 -16.32 2.50 -18.01
CA GLU A 436 -16.40 3.96 -17.99
C GLU A 436 -16.60 4.56 -19.38
N VAL A 437 -15.90 4.07 -20.42
CA VAL A 437 -16.09 4.53 -21.81
C VAL A 437 -17.53 4.32 -22.28
N SER A 438 -18.10 3.14 -22.00
CA SER A 438 -19.49 2.81 -22.34
C SER A 438 -20.48 3.77 -21.68
N GLN A 439 -20.25 4.11 -20.41
CA GLN A 439 -21.08 5.06 -19.69
C GLN A 439 -20.90 6.50 -20.20
N LEU A 440 -19.66 6.89 -20.53
CA LEU A 440 -19.30 8.23 -20.95
C LEU A 440 -19.94 8.61 -22.29
N VAL A 441 -19.94 7.71 -23.27
CA VAL A 441 -20.52 7.97 -24.61
C VAL A 441 -22.01 8.31 -24.52
N ALA A 442 -22.74 7.68 -23.59
CA ALA A 442 -24.16 7.98 -23.36
C ALA A 442 -24.40 9.15 -22.38
N ALA A 443 -23.42 9.49 -21.53
CA ALA A 443 -23.60 10.43 -20.42
C ALA A 443 -24.09 11.82 -20.88
N MET A 444 -23.53 12.35 -21.97
CA MET A 444 -23.89 13.69 -22.49
C MET A 444 -25.36 13.75 -22.94
N ALA A 445 -25.80 12.79 -23.75
CA ALA A 445 -27.16 12.75 -24.27
C ALA A 445 -28.19 12.46 -23.17
N VAL A 446 -27.84 11.58 -22.22
CA VAL A 446 -28.69 11.27 -21.06
C VAL A 446 -28.80 12.48 -20.14
N THR A 447 -27.71 13.22 -19.92
CA THR A 447 -27.73 14.48 -19.13
C THR A 447 -28.62 15.53 -19.76
N GLY A 448 -28.54 15.72 -21.09
CA GLY A 448 -29.46 16.61 -21.81
C GLY A 448 -30.92 16.16 -21.68
N THR A 449 -31.17 14.85 -21.71
CA THR A 449 -32.51 14.28 -21.53
C THR A 449 -33.05 14.51 -20.12
N LEU A 450 -32.21 14.40 -19.09
CA LEU A 450 -32.58 14.72 -17.70
C LEU A 450 -32.99 16.17 -17.54
N LEU A 451 -32.19 17.12 -18.07
CA LEU A 451 -32.51 18.55 -18.02
C LEU A 451 -33.84 18.84 -18.74
N ALA A 452 -34.03 18.27 -19.92
CA ALA A 452 -35.30 18.39 -20.65
C ALA A 452 -36.48 17.79 -19.87
N ALA A 453 -36.29 16.64 -19.21
CA ALA A 453 -37.31 15.99 -18.40
C ALA A 453 -37.65 16.78 -17.13
N MET A 454 -36.69 17.48 -16.52
CA MET A 454 -36.95 18.35 -15.36
C MET A 454 -37.80 19.57 -15.73
N LEU A 455 -37.59 20.14 -16.92
CA LEU A 455 -38.35 21.30 -17.41
C LEU A 455 -39.72 20.90 -17.97
N LYS A 456 -39.79 19.84 -18.77
CA LYS A 456 -41.00 19.35 -19.41
C LYS A 456 -40.99 17.82 -19.46
N PRO A 457 -41.47 17.11 -18.42
CA PRO A 457 -41.35 15.65 -18.36
C PRO A 457 -42.29 14.91 -19.31
N PHE A 458 -43.45 15.48 -19.66
CA PHE A 458 -44.49 14.83 -20.47
C PHE A 458 -44.68 15.51 -21.82
N GLY A 459 -45.24 14.78 -22.80
CA GLY A 459 -45.58 15.31 -24.13
C GLY A 459 -44.44 15.36 -25.14
N HIS A 460 -43.36 14.60 -24.94
CA HIS A 460 -42.31 14.43 -25.94
C HIS A 460 -42.75 13.47 -27.05
N PRO A 461 -42.49 13.77 -28.34
CA PRO A 461 -42.82 12.87 -29.44
C PRO A 461 -41.99 11.58 -29.35
N PHE A 462 -42.64 10.43 -29.52
CA PHE A 462 -42.00 9.12 -29.49
C PHE A 462 -41.21 8.90 -30.79
N LYS A 463 -39.87 8.97 -30.73
CA LYS A 463 -38.99 8.72 -31.87
C LYS A 463 -38.54 7.26 -31.90
N VAL A 464 -38.96 6.52 -32.91
CA VAL A 464 -38.60 5.11 -33.09
C VAL A 464 -37.17 5.00 -33.62
N THR A 465 -36.37 4.12 -33.03
CA THR A 465 -35.02 3.78 -33.51
C THR A 465 -35.12 2.96 -34.79
N ALA A 466 -34.37 3.32 -35.83
CA ALA A 466 -34.37 2.57 -37.08
C ALA A 466 -33.58 1.27 -36.89
N LYS A 467 -34.20 0.12 -37.21
CA LYS A 467 -33.52 -1.19 -37.26
C LYS A 467 -33.37 -1.56 -38.75
N GLY A 468 -32.20 -2.03 -39.18
CA GLY A 468 -31.97 -2.51 -40.56
C GLY A 468 -31.26 -1.56 -41.54
N LEU A 469 -30.48 -0.57 -41.10
CA LEU A 469 -29.73 0.35 -41.99
C LEU A 469 -28.61 -0.37 -42.78
N ASP A 470 -28.17 0.19 -43.93
CA ASP A 470 -26.99 -0.29 -44.69
C ASP A 470 -25.71 -0.19 -43.83
N ARG A 471 -25.08 -1.35 -43.57
CA ARG A 471 -23.95 -1.52 -42.64
C ARG A 471 -22.63 -1.86 -43.33
N SER A 472 -22.57 -1.69 -44.65
CA SER A 472 -21.39 -2.02 -45.45
C SER A 472 -20.25 -0.99 -45.33
N LYS A 473 -20.53 0.20 -44.76
CA LYS A 473 -19.60 1.34 -44.74
C LYS A 473 -19.29 1.81 -43.32
N THR A 474 -18.09 2.35 -43.15
CA THR A 474 -17.69 3.05 -41.93
C THR A 474 -18.47 4.36 -41.80
N VAL A 475 -19.06 4.65 -40.63
CA VAL A 475 -19.77 5.90 -40.34
C VAL A 475 -19.09 6.64 -39.19
N VAL A 476 -18.72 7.90 -39.42
CA VAL A 476 -18.06 8.75 -38.41
C VAL A 476 -19.09 9.73 -37.84
N HIS A 477 -19.31 9.69 -36.53
CA HIS A 477 -20.26 10.59 -35.85
C HIS A 477 -19.59 11.91 -35.48
N TRP A 478 -19.42 12.80 -36.47
CA TRP A 478 -18.66 14.06 -36.33
C TRP A 478 -19.06 14.95 -35.14
N LYS A 479 -20.33 14.97 -34.72
CA LYS A 479 -20.75 15.73 -33.53
C LYS A 479 -20.14 15.17 -32.24
N LEU A 480 -20.14 13.85 -32.08
CA LEU A 480 -19.53 13.20 -30.91
C LEU A 480 -18.00 13.28 -30.97
N VAL A 481 -17.43 13.13 -32.18
CA VAL A 481 -16.00 13.31 -32.44
C VAL A 481 -15.55 14.73 -32.10
N ALA A 482 -16.34 15.76 -32.43
CA ALA A 482 -16.02 17.15 -32.09
C ALA A 482 -15.99 17.39 -30.57
N VAL A 483 -16.92 16.78 -29.82
CA VAL A 483 -16.97 16.91 -28.35
C VAL A 483 -15.77 16.22 -27.70
N PHE A 484 -15.57 14.92 -27.95
CA PHE A 484 -14.48 14.17 -27.31
C PHE A 484 -13.10 14.55 -27.87
N GLY A 485 -13.00 14.82 -29.18
CA GLY A 485 -11.78 15.27 -29.82
C GLY A 485 -11.39 16.69 -29.40
N GLY A 486 -12.36 17.62 -29.31
CA GLY A 486 -12.12 18.96 -28.80
C GLY A 486 -11.65 18.96 -27.35
N LEU A 487 -12.30 18.17 -26.49
CA LEU A 487 -11.88 18.00 -25.10
C LEU A 487 -10.49 17.36 -25.00
N LEU A 488 -10.19 16.35 -25.82
CA LEU A 488 -8.89 15.69 -25.87
C LEU A 488 -7.77 16.66 -26.27
N VAL A 489 -7.99 17.52 -27.28
CA VAL A 489 -7.03 18.56 -27.68
C VAL A 489 -6.87 19.62 -26.58
N ALA A 490 -7.97 20.11 -26.00
CA ALA A 490 -7.94 21.09 -24.92
C ALA A 490 -7.17 20.56 -23.69
N LEU A 491 -7.40 19.31 -23.30
CA LEU A 491 -6.69 18.68 -22.18
C LEU A 491 -5.19 18.51 -22.45
N GLN A 492 -4.81 18.17 -23.69
CA GLN A 492 -3.39 18.07 -24.07
C GLN A 492 -2.70 19.44 -24.06
N LEU A 493 -3.34 20.47 -24.63
CA LEU A 493 -2.79 21.83 -24.65
C LEU A 493 -2.71 22.41 -23.23
N GLY A 494 -3.75 22.26 -22.41
CA GLY A 494 -3.76 22.69 -21.01
C GLY A 494 -2.67 22.00 -20.18
N GLY A 495 -2.55 20.68 -20.26
CA GLY A 495 -1.50 19.94 -19.56
C GLY A 495 -0.09 20.29 -20.05
N ALA A 496 0.12 20.42 -21.37
CA ALA A 496 1.42 20.77 -21.94
C ALA A 496 1.85 22.20 -21.57
N THR A 497 0.93 23.17 -21.65
CA THR A 497 1.21 24.56 -21.25
C THR A 497 1.58 24.65 -19.77
N ALA A 498 0.87 23.95 -18.88
CA ALA A 498 1.20 23.89 -17.46
C ALA A 498 2.61 23.32 -17.21
N ILE A 499 3.00 22.24 -17.92
CA ILE A 499 4.34 21.65 -17.81
C ILE A 499 5.43 22.59 -18.38
N MET A 500 5.14 23.31 -19.46
CA MET A 500 6.13 24.13 -20.17
C MET A 500 6.33 25.53 -19.57
N THR A 501 5.34 26.09 -18.90
CA THR A 501 5.36 27.49 -18.41
C THR A 501 5.47 27.63 -16.90
N GLY A 502 5.23 26.56 -16.12
CA GLY A 502 5.25 26.60 -14.67
C GLY A 502 6.66 26.54 -14.05
N PRO A 503 7.06 27.46 -13.14
CA PRO A 503 8.36 27.43 -12.48
C PRO A 503 8.52 26.27 -11.48
N ALA A 504 7.41 25.68 -11.02
CA ALA A 504 7.27 24.37 -10.40
C ALA A 504 5.77 24.01 -10.33
N LEU A 505 5.39 22.75 -10.57
CA LEU A 505 3.98 22.33 -10.50
C LEU A 505 3.45 22.39 -9.06
N ALA A 506 2.43 23.22 -8.80
CA ALA A 506 1.78 23.28 -7.50
C ALA A 506 1.09 21.93 -7.19
N PRO A 507 0.80 21.61 -5.91
CA PRO A 507 0.12 20.36 -5.54
C PRO A 507 -1.23 20.16 -6.27
N GLY A 508 -1.98 21.23 -6.51
CA GLY A 508 -3.22 21.20 -7.30
C GLY A 508 -2.97 20.82 -8.76
N ASP A 509 -1.93 21.39 -9.39
CA ASP A 509 -1.55 21.10 -10.77
C ASP A 509 -1.14 19.63 -10.93
N GLN A 510 -0.41 19.09 -9.95
CA GLN A 510 0.00 17.68 -9.95
C GLN A 510 -1.21 16.74 -9.91
N LEU A 511 -2.20 17.04 -9.06
CA LEU A 511 -3.44 16.26 -8.98
C LEU A 511 -4.26 16.38 -10.27
N ASN A 512 -4.37 17.59 -10.83
CA ASN A 512 -5.11 17.83 -12.05
C ASN A 512 -4.44 17.20 -13.29
N LEU A 513 -3.10 17.12 -13.32
CA LEU A 513 -2.37 16.39 -14.36
C LEU A 513 -2.67 14.90 -14.35
N VAL A 514 -2.76 14.27 -13.17
CA VAL A 514 -3.14 12.85 -13.07
C VAL A 514 -4.53 12.62 -13.63
N TRP A 515 -5.50 13.46 -13.25
CA TRP A 515 -6.86 13.40 -13.79
C TRP A 515 -6.94 13.71 -15.28
N THR A 516 -6.14 14.65 -15.77
CA THR A 516 -5.97 14.93 -17.20
C THR A 516 -5.53 13.68 -17.94
N GLY A 517 -4.54 12.93 -17.41
CA GLY A 517 -4.11 11.66 -17.99
C GLY A 517 -5.22 10.61 -18.08
N ILE A 518 -6.02 10.46 -17.01
CA ILE A 518 -7.16 9.54 -16.99
C ILE A 518 -8.22 9.97 -18.02
N ALA A 519 -8.58 11.26 -18.04
CA ALA A 519 -9.55 11.81 -18.97
C ALA A 519 -9.10 11.65 -20.43
N LEU A 520 -7.80 11.80 -20.74
CA LEU A 520 -7.26 11.56 -22.08
C LEU A 520 -7.48 10.11 -22.54
N VAL A 521 -7.24 9.12 -21.67
CA VAL A 521 -7.48 7.71 -21.99
C VAL A 521 -8.96 7.44 -22.25
N LEU A 522 -9.85 7.99 -21.42
CA LEU A 522 -11.30 7.83 -21.58
C LEU A 522 -11.82 8.54 -22.83
N CYS A 523 -11.36 9.76 -23.12
CA CYS A 523 -11.69 10.49 -24.34
C CYS A 523 -11.21 9.77 -25.60
N LEU A 524 -10.01 9.19 -25.59
CA LEU A 524 -9.51 8.39 -26.71
C LEU A 524 -10.38 7.15 -26.94
N GLY A 525 -10.73 6.41 -25.87
CA GLY A 525 -11.63 5.27 -25.97
C GLY A 525 -13.02 5.67 -26.49
N ALA A 526 -13.57 6.79 -26.01
CA ALA A 526 -14.84 7.32 -26.49
C ALA A 526 -14.77 7.76 -27.96
N LEU A 527 -13.67 8.39 -28.40
CA LEU A 527 -13.45 8.81 -29.79
C LEU A 527 -13.46 7.62 -30.74
N ILE A 528 -12.75 6.54 -30.40
CA ILE A 528 -12.73 5.29 -31.18
C ILE A 528 -14.13 4.69 -31.23
N ALA A 529 -14.85 4.67 -30.10
CA ALA A 529 -16.22 4.16 -30.04
C ALA A 529 -17.22 4.97 -30.88
N CYS A 530 -16.91 6.23 -31.23
CA CYS A 530 -17.74 7.09 -32.08
C CYS A 530 -17.57 6.85 -33.59
N VAL A 531 -16.74 5.89 -33.99
CA VAL A 531 -16.57 5.46 -35.38
C VAL A 531 -17.20 4.08 -35.55
N ASP A 532 -18.35 4.02 -36.20
CA ASP A 532 -19.02 2.75 -36.49
C ASP A 532 -18.25 1.99 -37.58
N LEU A 533 -17.73 0.82 -37.23
CA LEU A 533 -17.02 -0.07 -38.17
C LEU A 533 -18.01 -0.81 -39.09
N PRO A 534 -17.61 -1.16 -40.32
CA PRO A 534 -18.47 -1.90 -41.24
C PRO A 534 -18.70 -3.33 -40.73
N ARG A 535 -19.94 -3.83 -40.89
CA ARG A 535 -20.33 -5.21 -40.61
C ARG A 535 -20.50 -5.95 -41.95
N PRO A 536 -19.45 -6.58 -42.49
CA PRO A 536 -19.44 -7.11 -43.86
C PRO A 536 -20.29 -8.37 -44.04
N ASP A 537 -20.58 -9.08 -42.95
CA ASP A 537 -21.43 -10.27 -42.95
C ASP A 537 -22.88 -9.82 -42.73
N GLY A 538 -23.74 -10.03 -43.74
CA GLY A 538 -25.12 -9.52 -43.71
C GLY A 538 -25.95 -10.10 -42.55
N GLU A 539 -25.81 -11.40 -42.28
CA GLU A 539 -26.34 -12.05 -41.07
C GLU A 539 -25.24 -12.41 -40.06
N GLU A 540 -25.59 -12.31 -38.78
CA GLU A 540 -24.69 -12.68 -37.69
C GLU A 540 -24.40 -14.19 -37.68
N ARG A 541 -23.12 -14.56 -37.64
CA ARG A 541 -22.63 -15.94 -37.65
C ARG A 541 -22.53 -16.51 -36.21
N PHE A 542 -23.25 -17.59 -35.94
CA PHE A 542 -23.19 -18.31 -34.66
C PHE A 542 -22.09 -19.37 -34.68
N PRO A 543 -21.25 -19.50 -33.63
CA PRO A 543 -20.26 -20.57 -33.57
C PRO A 543 -20.93 -21.94 -33.61
N TRP A 544 -20.44 -22.78 -34.51
CA TRP A 544 -21.02 -24.09 -34.75
C TRP A 544 -19.90 -25.07 -35.08
N ARG A 545 -19.33 -25.75 -34.09
CA ARG A 545 -18.11 -26.56 -34.26
C ARG A 545 -18.40 -28.05 -34.43
N VAL A 546 -19.34 -28.38 -35.31
CA VAL A 546 -19.82 -29.74 -35.57
C VAL A 546 -19.20 -30.29 -36.85
N ALA A 547 -18.94 -31.59 -36.89
CA ALA A 547 -18.53 -32.28 -38.12
C ALA A 547 -19.65 -32.19 -39.16
N THR A 548 -19.28 -31.99 -40.43
CA THR A 548 -20.21 -31.91 -41.55
C THR A 548 -19.64 -32.65 -42.75
N ARG A 549 -20.49 -32.90 -43.73
CA ARG A 549 -20.12 -33.54 -44.99
C ARG A 549 -20.41 -32.57 -46.11
N VAL A 550 -19.46 -32.47 -47.05
CA VAL A 550 -19.57 -31.64 -48.23
C VAL A 550 -19.59 -32.55 -49.45
N ARG A 551 -20.61 -32.38 -50.29
CA ARG A 551 -20.76 -33.11 -51.55
C ARG A 551 -20.53 -32.17 -52.71
N THR A 552 -19.76 -32.63 -53.68
CA THR A 552 -19.48 -31.91 -54.93
C THR A 552 -19.54 -32.88 -56.09
N ALA A 553 -19.44 -32.37 -57.32
CA ALA A 553 -19.33 -33.20 -58.52
C ALA A 553 -18.12 -34.16 -58.51
N ALA A 554 -17.10 -33.90 -57.69
CA ALA A 554 -15.89 -34.72 -57.55
C ALA A 554 -15.96 -35.76 -56.43
N GLY A 555 -17.06 -35.84 -55.66
CA GLY A 555 -17.26 -36.75 -54.54
C GLY A 555 -17.71 -36.08 -53.23
N GLU A 556 -17.93 -36.90 -52.20
CA GLU A 556 -18.27 -36.50 -50.84
C GLU A 556 -17.01 -36.49 -49.95
N GLY A 557 -16.89 -35.52 -49.06
CA GLY A 557 -15.76 -35.39 -48.16
C GLY A 557 -16.15 -34.79 -46.81
N GLU A 558 -15.40 -35.17 -45.79
CA GLU A 558 -15.60 -34.63 -44.44
C GLU A 558 -15.03 -33.22 -44.30
N SER A 559 -15.74 -32.42 -43.52
CA SER A 559 -15.39 -31.05 -43.17
C SER A 559 -15.91 -30.74 -41.76
N ARG A 560 -15.61 -29.56 -41.24
CA ARG A 560 -16.13 -29.10 -39.95
C ARG A 560 -16.68 -27.70 -40.09
N PHE A 561 -17.86 -27.44 -39.53
CA PHE A 561 -18.31 -26.07 -39.36
C PHE A 561 -17.42 -25.35 -38.33
N VAL A 562 -17.20 -24.06 -38.57
CA VAL A 562 -16.63 -23.11 -37.61
C VAL A 562 -17.76 -22.25 -37.05
N ASN A 563 -18.62 -21.74 -37.93
CA ASN A 563 -19.81 -20.96 -37.62
C ASN A 563 -20.92 -21.17 -38.68
N ILE A 564 -22.14 -20.75 -38.38
CA ILE A 564 -23.35 -20.88 -39.22
C ILE A 564 -24.27 -19.67 -39.02
N ALA A 565 -24.96 -19.22 -40.06
CA ALA A 565 -26.13 -18.33 -39.98
C ALA A 565 -27.26 -18.86 -40.89
N ALA A 566 -28.36 -18.14 -41.04
CA ALA A 566 -29.46 -18.61 -41.90
C ALA A 566 -29.14 -18.47 -43.40
N ASP A 567 -28.17 -17.63 -43.77
CA ASP A 567 -27.76 -17.38 -45.16
C ASP A 567 -26.41 -18.02 -45.59
N GLY A 568 -25.67 -18.65 -44.66
CA GLY A 568 -24.34 -19.21 -44.96
C GLY A 568 -23.60 -19.79 -43.75
N ALA A 569 -22.37 -20.25 -43.97
CA ALA A 569 -21.53 -20.85 -42.93
C ALA A 569 -20.04 -20.84 -43.28
N LEU A 570 -19.17 -20.75 -42.28
CA LEU A 570 -17.73 -20.98 -42.44
C LEU A 570 -17.40 -22.44 -42.14
N ILE A 571 -16.68 -23.10 -43.06
CA ILE A 571 -16.18 -24.46 -42.86
C ILE A 571 -14.65 -24.54 -42.91
N GLU A 572 -14.07 -25.47 -42.16
CA GLU A 572 -12.64 -25.74 -42.10
C GLU A 572 -12.33 -27.24 -42.13
N GLY A 573 -11.13 -27.58 -42.60
CA GLY A 573 -10.63 -28.97 -42.61
C GLY A 573 -11.25 -29.84 -43.70
N GLY A 574 -10.49 -30.80 -44.22
CA GLY A 574 -10.92 -31.69 -45.31
C GLY A 574 -10.08 -31.56 -46.57
N ALA A 575 -9.70 -32.70 -47.16
CA ALA A 575 -8.88 -32.73 -48.38
C ALA A 575 -9.63 -32.15 -49.60
N LEU A 576 -10.95 -32.28 -49.61
CA LEU A 576 -11.84 -31.82 -50.68
C LEU A 576 -11.89 -30.28 -50.73
N LEU A 577 -11.91 -29.61 -49.57
CA LEU A 577 -11.87 -28.15 -49.42
C LEU A 577 -10.65 -27.48 -50.07
N LYS A 578 -9.50 -28.17 -50.11
CA LYS A 578 -8.28 -27.64 -50.76
C LYS A 578 -8.44 -27.48 -52.27
N ARG A 579 -9.33 -28.27 -52.89
CA ARG A 579 -9.51 -28.36 -54.35
C ARG A 579 -10.64 -27.48 -54.88
N LEU A 580 -11.50 -26.92 -54.02
CA LEU A 580 -12.66 -26.14 -54.44
C LEU A 580 -12.32 -24.69 -54.76
N ARG A 581 -13.00 -24.12 -55.77
CA ARG A 581 -12.82 -22.72 -56.23
C ARG A 581 -13.99 -21.84 -55.77
N VAL A 582 -13.72 -20.54 -55.62
CA VAL A 582 -14.76 -19.53 -55.34
C VAL A 582 -15.81 -19.58 -56.47
N GLY A 583 -17.10 -19.53 -56.12
CA GLY A 583 -18.24 -19.65 -57.04
C GLY A 583 -18.66 -21.08 -57.40
N GLN A 584 -17.96 -22.11 -56.94
CA GLN A 584 -18.32 -23.51 -57.25
C GLN A 584 -19.54 -23.97 -56.42
N PRO A 585 -20.57 -24.59 -57.04
CA PRO A 585 -21.69 -25.20 -56.32
C PRO A 585 -21.26 -26.44 -55.54
N LEU A 586 -21.84 -26.62 -54.36
CA LEU A 586 -21.68 -27.78 -53.49
C LEU A 586 -22.94 -28.00 -52.65
N GLU A 587 -23.08 -29.17 -52.04
CA GLU A 587 -24.06 -29.40 -50.98
C GLU A 587 -23.33 -29.59 -49.66
N VAL A 588 -23.88 -29.04 -48.58
CA VAL A 588 -23.36 -29.21 -47.22
C VAL A 588 -24.43 -29.83 -46.33
N PHE A 589 -24.05 -30.82 -45.53
CA PHE A 589 -24.98 -31.50 -44.63
C PHE A 589 -25.10 -30.76 -43.29
N VAL A 590 -26.31 -30.30 -42.96
CA VAL A 590 -26.63 -29.64 -41.68
C VAL A 590 -27.67 -30.48 -40.93
N ASP A 591 -27.31 -31.08 -39.80
CA ASP A 591 -28.28 -31.81 -38.96
C ASP A 591 -29.11 -30.82 -38.12
N PRO A 592 -30.47 -30.83 -38.12
CA PRO A 592 -31.39 -31.80 -38.75
C PRO A 592 -31.97 -31.38 -40.13
N VAL A 593 -31.49 -30.30 -40.76
CA VAL A 593 -32.00 -29.75 -42.03
C VAL A 593 -31.77 -30.69 -43.23
N GLY A 594 -30.69 -31.48 -43.22
CA GLY A 594 -30.29 -32.36 -44.30
C GLY A 594 -29.24 -31.75 -45.25
N TRP A 595 -29.23 -32.18 -46.51
CA TRP A 595 -28.33 -31.66 -47.56
C TRP A 595 -28.81 -30.30 -48.05
N LEU A 596 -27.95 -29.29 -47.93
CA LEU A 596 -28.25 -27.90 -48.25
C LEU A 596 -27.37 -27.43 -49.42
N PRO A 597 -27.95 -26.99 -50.55
CA PRO A 597 -27.18 -26.43 -51.65
C PRO A 597 -26.51 -25.10 -51.23
N ALA A 598 -25.25 -24.93 -51.61
CA ALA A 598 -24.41 -23.80 -51.24
C ALA A 598 -23.36 -23.49 -52.32
N PHE A 599 -22.77 -22.29 -52.26
CA PHE A 599 -21.66 -21.86 -53.10
C PHE A 599 -20.53 -21.29 -52.25
N ILE A 600 -19.28 -21.40 -52.72
CA ILE A 600 -18.14 -20.77 -52.03
C ILE A 600 -18.12 -19.28 -52.33
N ASP A 601 -18.33 -18.45 -51.31
CA ASP A 601 -18.29 -16.99 -51.40
C ASP A 601 -16.86 -16.45 -51.28
N ARG A 602 -16.14 -16.86 -50.24
CA ARG A 602 -14.77 -16.41 -49.95
C ARG A 602 -13.91 -17.58 -49.47
N ARG A 603 -12.61 -17.58 -49.80
CA ARG A 603 -11.68 -18.67 -49.40
C ARG A 603 -10.43 -18.12 -48.70
N LYS A 604 -10.01 -18.78 -47.63
CA LYS A 604 -8.69 -18.63 -46.98
C LYS A 604 -7.91 -19.95 -47.07
N ARG A 605 -6.62 -19.95 -46.68
CA ARG A 605 -5.70 -21.10 -46.85
C ARG A 605 -6.23 -22.44 -46.30
N ALA A 606 -7.02 -22.43 -45.22
CA ALA A 606 -7.53 -23.62 -44.54
C ALA A 606 -9.07 -23.62 -44.28
N SER A 607 -9.79 -22.60 -44.76
CA SER A 607 -11.23 -22.44 -44.52
C SER A 607 -11.93 -21.83 -45.75
N ALA A 608 -13.22 -22.11 -45.90
CA ALA A 608 -14.07 -21.55 -46.95
C ALA A 608 -15.40 -21.06 -46.39
N GLU A 609 -15.77 -19.84 -46.77
CA GLU A 609 -17.06 -19.22 -46.49
C GLU A 609 -18.07 -19.74 -47.54
N LEU A 610 -19.16 -20.31 -47.06
CA LEU A 610 -20.27 -20.81 -47.86
C LEU A 610 -21.43 -19.83 -47.79
N ARG A 611 -22.10 -19.62 -48.92
CA ARG A 611 -23.40 -18.97 -49.01
C ARG A 611 -24.46 -20.00 -49.36
N PHE A 612 -25.53 -20.06 -48.58
CA PHE A 612 -26.60 -21.04 -48.77
C PHE A 612 -27.56 -20.59 -49.88
N ALA A 613 -27.98 -21.56 -50.69
CA ALA A 613 -29.05 -21.41 -51.68
C ALA A 613 -30.29 -22.19 -51.24
N ALA A 614 -30.66 -22.02 -49.97
CA ALA A 614 -31.73 -22.75 -49.31
C ALA A 614 -33.10 -22.48 -49.93
N THR A 615 -33.94 -23.51 -50.04
CA THR A 615 -35.38 -23.34 -50.26
C THR A 615 -36.04 -22.67 -49.04
N GLU A 616 -37.25 -22.14 -49.20
CA GLU A 616 -37.99 -21.50 -48.09
C GLU A 616 -38.12 -22.44 -46.88
N ALA A 617 -38.53 -23.70 -47.10
CA ALA A 617 -38.64 -24.71 -46.04
C ALA A 617 -37.30 -25.03 -45.35
N GLN A 618 -36.20 -25.12 -46.10
CA GLN A 618 -34.86 -25.33 -45.52
C GLN A 618 -34.41 -24.12 -44.69
N ARG A 619 -34.70 -22.90 -45.18
CA ARG A 619 -34.39 -21.66 -44.45
C ARG A 619 -35.17 -21.56 -43.15
N GLU A 620 -36.43 -21.98 -43.13
CA GLU A 620 -37.25 -22.04 -41.91
C GLU A 620 -36.67 -23.01 -40.87
N GLN A 621 -36.26 -24.21 -41.31
CA GLN A 621 -35.63 -25.19 -40.41
C GLN A 621 -34.28 -24.67 -39.88
N LEU A 622 -33.49 -24.02 -40.73
CA LEU A 622 -32.25 -23.35 -40.31
C LEU A 622 -32.51 -22.29 -39.25
N VAL A 623 -33.47 -21.37 -39.48
CA VAL A 623 -33.84 -20.33 -38.51
C VAL A 623 -34.30 -20.96 -37.19
N SER A 624 -35.20 -21.95 -37.23
CA SER A 624 -35.67 -22.67 -36.04
C SER A 624 -34.53 -23.34 -35.27
N HIS A 625 -33.52 -23.86 -35.98
CA HIS A 625 -32.41 -24.56 -35.36
C HIS A 625 -31.34 -23.61 -34.78
N VAL A 626 -30.88 -22.65 -35.58
CA VAL A 626 -29.81 -21.70 -35.23
C VAL A 626 -30.21 -20.83 -34.04
N PHE A 627 -31.42 -20.28 -34.06
CA PHE A 627 -31.89 -19.38 -32.98
C PHE A 627 -32.35 -20.11 -31.71
N ASN A 628 -32.42 -21.44 -31.72
CA ASN A 628 -32.74 -22.24 -30.54
C ASN A 628 -31.51 -22.58 -29.67
N VAL A 629 -30.30 -22.35 -30.19
CA VAL A 629 -29.05 -22.57 -29.45
C VAL A 629 -28.60 -21.26 -28.78
N PRO A 630 -28.16 -21.28 -27.51
CA PRO A 630 -27.66 -20.08 -26.86
C PRO A 630 -26.39 -19.59 -27.58
N PRO A 631 -26.25 -18.30 -27.90
CA PRO A 631 -25.10 -17.79 -28.62
C PRO A 631 -23.85 -17.90 -27.74
N SER A 632 -22.76 -18.39 -28.33
CA SER A 632 -21.50 -18.63 -27.63
C SER A 632 -20.33 -17.75 -28.11
N HIS A 633 -20.54 -16.91 -29.13
CA HIS A 633 -19.51 -15.98 -29.62
C HIS A 633 -19.38 -14.73 -28.76
N VAL A 634 -20.45 -14.29 -28.11
CA VAL A 634 -20.39 -13.13 -27.21
C VAL A 634 -19.74 -13.52 -25.89
N ALA A 635 -18.76 -12.72 -25.44
CA ALA A 635 -18.05 -12.96 -24.20
C ALA A 635 -19.01 -13.00 -22.99
N VAL A 636 -18.96 -14.08 -22.21
CA VAL A 636 -19.72 -14.22 -20.95
C VAL A 636 -18.93 -13.70 -19.75
N GLN A 637 -17.60 -13.72 -19.86
CA GLN A 637 -16.67 -13.17 -18.90
C GLN A 637 -15.62 -12.37 -19.65
N VAL A 638 -15.13 -11.33 -18.98
CA VAL A 638 -14.05 -10.49 -19.46
C VAL A 638 -12.77 -11.29 -19.63
N ARG A 639 -12.07 -11.05 -20.74
CA ARG A 639 -10.70 -11.45 -21.01
C ARG A 639 -9.83 -10.18 -21.08
N PRO A 640 -9.26 -9.72 -19.95
CA PRO A 640 -8.67 -8.37 -19.85
C PRO A 640 -7.61 -8.08 -20.92
N TRP A 641 -6.77 -9.07 -21.23
CA TRP A 641 -5.73 -8.94 -22.24
C TRP A 641 -6.24 -8.99 -23.67
N GLY A 642 -7.29 -9.77 -23.94
CA GLY A 642 -7.95 -9.72 -25.24
C GLY A 642 -8.57 -8.34 -25.48
N ALA A 643 -9.13 -7.72 -24.44
CA ALA A 643 -9.73 -6.39 -24.52
C ALA A 643 -8.64 -5.31 -24.68
N ALA A 644 -7.57 -5.36 -23.89
CA ALA A 644 -6.45 -4.43 -24.02
C ALA A 644 -5.75 -4.53 -25.38
N SER A 645 -5.53 -5.76 -25.89
CA SER A 645 -4.96 -5.95 -27.23
C SER A 645 -5.88 -5.44 -28.33
N ALA A 646 -7.20 -5.61 -28.17
CA ALA A 646 -8.18 -5.09 -29.11
C ALA A 646 -8.16 -3.56 -29.15
N LEU A 647 -8.09 -2.91 -27.99
CA LEU A 647 -7.97 -1.45 -27.89
C LEU A 647 -6.68 -0.95 -28.55
N LEU A 648 -5.54 -1.56 -28.26
CA LEU A 648 -4.27 -1.19 -28.90
C LEU A 648 -4.30 -1.39 -30.42
N ALA A 649 -4.88 -2.50 -30.88
CA ALA A 649 -5.07 -2.76 -32.31
C ALA A 649 -6.06 -1.78 -32.96
N SER A 650 -7.09 -1.33 -32.24
CA SER A 650 -8.01 -0.29 -32.70
C SER A 650 -7.34 1.08 -32.79
N ALA A 651 -6.32 1.33 -31.96
CA ALA A 651 -5.47 2.52 -31.99
C ALA A 651 -4.28 2.43 -32.98
N GLY A 652 -4.17 1.35 -33.76
CA GLY A 652 -3.15 1.20 -34.82
C GLY A 652 -1.83 0.55 -34.39
N PHE A 653 -1.71 0.05 -33.15
CA PHE A 653 -0.51 -0.66 -32.67
C PHE A 653 -0.57 -2.17 -33.00
N GLY A 654 0.56 -2.77 -33.39
CA GLY A 654 0.64 -4.21 -33.72
C GLY A 654 0.35 -5.11 -32.52
N SER A 655 -0.40 -6.20 -32.71
CA SER A 655 -0.79 -7.10 -31.61
C SER A 655 0.40 -7.96 -31.14
N PRO A 656 0.86 -7.86 -29.88
CA PRO A 656 1.89 -8.76 -29.37
C PRO A 656 1.29 -10.15 -29.10
N GLY A 657 1.99 -11.21 -29.50
CA GLY A 657 1.54 -12.60 -29.34
C GLY A 657 1.43 -13.03 -27.87
N ALA A 658 0.41 -13.82 -27.55
CA ALA A 658 0.07 -14.24 -26.17
C ALA A 658 1.18 -15.00 -25.41
N GLY A 659 2.13 -15.63 -26.12
CA GLY A 659 3.27 -16.34 -25.52
C GLY A 659 4.41 -15.42 -25.06
N VAL A 660 4.73 -14.41 -25.88
CA VAL A 660 5.75 -13.39 -25.57
C VAL A 660 5.30 -12.54 -24.39
N VAL A 661 4.01 -12.21 -24.30
CA VAL A 661 3.45 -11.42 -23.20
C VAL A 661 3.33 -12.21 -21.88
N ARG A 662 3.13 -13.54 -21.89
CA ARG A 662 3.22 -14.35 -20.66
C ARG A 662 4.64 -14.42 -20.11
N MET A 663 5.63 -14.45 -21.01
CA MET A 663 7.05 -14.37 -20.67
C MET A 663 7.40 -12.97 -20.15
N PHE A 664 6.97 -11.91 -20.83
CA PHE A 664 7.12 -10.53 -20.35
C PHE A 664 6.32 -10.28 -19.07
N LEU A 665 5.16 -10.86 -18.80
CA LEU A 665 4.44 -10.64 -17.54
C LEU A 665 5.12 -11.36 -16.37
N ARG A 666 5.64 -12.58 -16.58
CA ARG A 666 6.48 -13.26 -15.58
C ARG A 666 7.82 -12.54 -15.40
N LEU A 667 8.44 -12.08 -16.48
CA LEU A 667 9.68 -11.34 -16.46
C LEU A 667 9.50 -9.92 -15.96
N SER A 668 8.36 -9.27 -16.13
CA SER A 668 8.03 -7.92 -15.64
C SER A 668 7.46 -7.95 -14.23
N LEU A 669 6.78 -9.02 -13.79
CA LEU A 669 6.50 -9.26 -12.37
C LEU A 669 7.78 -9.67 -11.62
N LEU A 670 8.66 -10.44 -12.26
CA LEU A 670 9.98 -10.77 -11.73
C LEU A 670 10.91 -9.55 -11.76
N VAL A 671 10.91 -8.72 -12.81
CA VAL A 671 11.68 -7.47 -12.91
C VAL A 671 11.06 -6.38 -12.05
N LEU A 672 9.74 -6.32 -11.86
CA LEU A 672 9.13 -5.41 -10.88
C LEU A 672 9.42 -5.89 -9.46
N ALA A 673 9.38 -7.20 -9.18
CA ALA A 673 9.79 -7.75 -7.89
C ALA A 673 11.30 -7.57 -7.66
N VAL A 674 12.14 -7.76 -8.67
CA VAL A 674 13.60 -7.59 -8.63
C VAL A 674 13.96 -6.10 -8.60
N CYS A 675 13.25 -5.21 -9.29
CA CYS A 675 13.41 -3.76 -9.17
C CYS A 675 12.89 -3.26 -7.82
N VAL A 676 11.81 -3.82 -7.27
CA VAL A 676 11.37 -3.54 -5.90
C VAL A 676 12.41 -4.06 -4.90
N LEU A 677 12.98 -5.26 -5.10
CA LEU A 677 14.09 -5.79 -4.29
C LEU A 677 15.37 -4.94 -4.41
N LEU A 678 15.73 -4.49 -5.62
CA LEU A 678 16.93 -3.68 -5.90
C LEU A 678 16.77 -2.21 -5.47
N VAL A 679 15.54 -1.68 -5.47
CA VAL A 679 15.21 -0.33 -4.99
C VAL A 679 15.00 -0.32 -3.47
N THR A 680 14.67 -1.45 -2.85
CA THR A 680 14.57 -1.58 -1.38
C THR A 680 15.88 -2.01 -0.73
N SER A 681 16.80 -2.66 -1.44
CA SER A 681 18.17 -2.93 -0.96
C SER A 681 18.99 -1.63 -0.88
N GLY A 682 18.79 -0.88 0.20
CA GLY A 682 19.47 0.39 0.47
C GLY A 682 18.69 1.36 1.38
N CYS A 683 17.48 1.01 1.82
CA CYS A 683 16.72 1.85 2.74
C CYS A 683 17.27 1.76 4.18
N ASN A 684 18.22 2.62 4.53
CA ASN A 684 18.55 2.88 5.93
C ASN A 684 17.60 3.96 6.48
N LEU A 685 16.84 3.63 7.54
CA LEU A 685 15.87 4.52 8.19
C LEU A 685 16.48 5.34 9.33
N THR A 686 17.79 5.25 9.53
CA THR A 686 18.53 6.09 10.45
C THR A 686 18.40 7.55 10.02
N PRO A 687 17.87 8.45 10.87
CA PRO A 687 17.75 9.85 10.51
C PRO A 687 19.14 10.49 10.35
N PRO A 688 19.27 11.51 9.50
CA PRO A 688 20.53 12.26 9.40
C PRO A 688 20.84 12.87 10.77
N LEU A 689 22.07 12.63 11.26
CA LEU A 689 22.50 13.13 12.56
C LEU A 689 22.59 14.66 12.50
N LYS A 690 21.73 15.35 13.25
CA LYS A 690 21.83 16.80 13.44
C LYS A 690 23.06 17.09 14.30
N GLN A 691 23.88 18.06 13.88
CA GLN A 691 25.03 18.46 14.68
C GLN A 691 24.55 19.06 16.02
N PRO A 692 25.20 18.70 17.15
CA PRO A 692 24.90 19.27 18.47
C PRO A 692 25.12 20.78 18.48
N ASP A 693 24.31 21.51 19.24
CA ASP A 693 24.39 22.97 19.34
C ASP A 693 25.45 23.36 20.39
N LEU A 694 26.71 23.16 20.02
CA LEU A 694 27.86 23.47 20.88
C LEU A 694 28.30 24.92 20.69
N THR A 695 28.16 25.73 21.74
CA THR A 695 28.80 27.05 21.81
C THR A 695 30.30 26.90 22.10
N VAL A 696 31.09 26.68 21.06
CA VAL A 696 32.56 26.56 21.17
C VAL A 696 33.18 27.96 21.30
N PRO A 697 33.97 28.24 22.35
CA PRO A 697 34.71 29.50 22.45
C PRO A 697 35.70 29.67 21.29
N SER A 698 35.79 30.88 20.73
CA SER A 698 36.74 31.19 19.65
C SER A 698 38.20 31.20 20.10
N SER A 699 38.46 31.44 21.38
CA SER A 699 39.79 31.47 21.99
C SER A 699 39.75 31.04 23.46
N TRP A 700 40.90 30.66 24.01
CA TRP A 700 41.05 30.45 25.45
C TRP A 700 41.02 31.80 26.21
N PRO A 701 40.52 31.82 27.46
CA PRO A 701 40.52 33.03 28.28
C PRO A 701 41.94 33.47 28.74
N ALA A 702 42.90 32.55 28.70
CA ALA A 702 44.27 32.70 29.17
C ALA A 702 45.21 31.79 28.34
N GLY A 703 46.50 32.13 28.25
CA GLY A 703 47.49 31.38 27.49
C GLY A 703 47.54 31.65 25.96
N ALA A 704 48.71 31.39 25.35
CA ALA A 704 48.92 31.60 23.92
C ALA A 704 48.25 30.49 23.07
N THR A 705 47.35 30.89 22.17
CA THR A 705 46.72 29.98 21.20
C THR A 705 47.67 29.69 20.04
N VAL A 706 48.04 28.42 19.85
CA VAL A 706 48.83 27.96 18.70
C VAL A 706 47.91 27.24 17.71
N PRO A 707 47.89 27.56 16.40
CA PRO A 707 46.92 27.03 15.44
C PRO A 707 46.94 25.49 15.26
N SER A 708 48.05 24.83 15.58
CA SER A 708 48.18 23.38 15.47
C SER A 708 49.30 22.87 16.39
N ALA A 709 48.97 22.50 17.62
CA ALA A 709 49.84 21.67 18.45
C ALA A 709 49.47 20.19 18.22
N GLU A 710 50.42 19.37 17.75
CA GLU A 710 50.30 17.90 17.75
C GLU A 710 50.12 17.38 19.20
N PRO A 711 49.36 16.31 19.44
CA PRO A 711 49.22 15.75 20.79
C PRO A 711 50.58 15.30 21.31
N ALA A 712 51.02 15.89 22.43
CA ALA A 712 52.26 15.46 23.07
C ALA A 712 52.11 14.01 23.57
N ASP A 713 52.96 13.10 23.08
CA ASP A 713 53.06 11.75 23.63
C ASP A 713 53.50 11.83 25.10
N TRP A 714 52.99 10.92 25.94
CA TRP A 714 53.33 10.91 27.35
C TRP A 714 54.84 10.70 27.58
N ARG A 715 55.52 9.99 26.67
CA ARG A 715 56.98 9.81 26.71
C ARG A 715 57.76 11.10 26.43
N GLY A 716 57.20 11.99 25.61
CA GLY A 716 57.75 13.33 25.38
C GLY A 716 57.42 14.31 26.52
N PHE A 717 56.26 14.14 27.13
CA PHE A 717 55.83 14.95 28.28
C PHE A 717 56.63 14.66 29.55
N VAL A 718 56.88 13.39 29.86
CA VAL A 718 57.64 12.96 31.05
C VAL A 718 59.13 12.91 30.75
N GLN A 719 59.93 13.64 31.52
CA GLN A 719 61.40 13.76 31.36
C GLN A 719 62.19 12.91 32.36
N ASP A 720 61.52 12.29 33.33
CA ASP A 720 62.10 11.48 34.40
C ASP A 720 62.02 9.98 34.04
N ASP A 721 63.18 9.31 33.97
CA ASP A 721 63.26 7.90 33.56
C ASP A 721 62.71 6.93 34.60
N GLU A 722 62.82 7.26 35.90
CA GLU A 722 62.22 6.48 36.98
C GLU A 722 60.69 6.50 36.83
N LEU A 723 60.13 7.69 36.61
CA LEU A 723 58.70 7.90 36.37
C LEU A 723 58.21 7.22 35.09
N ARG A 724 59.00 7.25 33.99
CA ARG A 724 58.67 6.50 32.77
C ARG A 724 58.57 5.00 33.03
N GLY A 725 59.49 4.43 33.79
CA GLY A 725 59.47 3.03 34.17
C GLY A 725 58.24 2.65 35.02
N LEU A 726 57.85 3.52 35.95
CA LEU A 726 56.62 3.34 36.74
C LEU A 726 55.37 3.41 35.87
N ILE A 727 55.29 4.34 34.92
CA ILE A 727 54.17 4.46 33.98
C ILE A 727 54.08 3.22 33.08
N ASP A 728 55.19 2.77 32.48
CA ASP A 728 55.19 1.56 31.64
C ASP A 728 54.74 0.32 32.44
N THR A 729 55.12 0.24 33.71
CA THR A 729 54.67 -0.83 34.62
C THR A 729 53.18 -0.70 34.92
N ALA A 730 52.70 0.50 35.26
CA ALA A 730 51.29 0.78 35.53
C ALA A 730 50.41 0.43 34.32
N LEU A 731 50.81 0.82 33.11
CA LEU A 731 50.09 0.50 31.88
C LEU A 731 49.97 -1.01 31.61
N ARG A 732 50.90 -1.83 32.12
CA ARG A 732 50.87 -3.30 31.98
C ARG A 732 50.12 -3.99 33.12
N GLN A 733 50.22 -3.48 34.35
CA GLN A 733 49.78 -4.18 35.55
C GLN A 733 48.52 -3.63 36.21
N ASN A 734 48.18 -2.36 36.01
CA ASN A 734 47.03 -1.72 36.65
C ASN A 734 45.72 -2.48 36.36
N ARG A 735 44.95 -2.76 37.41
CA ARG A 735 43.76 -3.63 37.32
C ARG A 735 42.56 -2.89 36.71
N ASP A 736 42.41 -1.60 36.98
CA ASP A 736 41.33 -0.79 36.39
C ASP A 736 41.51 -0.65 34.88
N LEU A 737 42.73 -0.38 34.41
CA LEU A 737 43.03 -0.34 32.99
C LEU A 737 42.76 -1.70 32.30
N ARG A 738 43.05 -2.81 32.98
CA ARG A 738 42.69 -4.16 32.49
C ARG A 738 41.18 -4.36 32.37
N VAL A 739 40.37 -3.78 33.27
CA VAL A 739 38.89 -3.80 33.16
C VAL A 739 38.43 -3.01 31.94
N TYR A 740 38.96 -1.82 31.71
CA TYR A 740 38.65 -1.05 30.49
C TYR A 740 39.06 -1.79 29.20
N ALA A 741 40.24 -2.43 29.20
CA ALA A 741 40.68 -3.26 28.07
C ALA A 741 39.77 -4.49 27.84
N ALA A 742 39.23 -5.08 28.91
CA ALA A 742 38.26 -6.17 28.80
C ALA A 742 36.92 -5.68 28.25
N ARG A 743 36.40 -4.53 28.72
CA ARG A 743 35.16 -3.92 28.21
C ARG A 743 35.25 -3.52 26.74
N ALA A 744 36.40 -2.99 26.30
CA ALA A 744 36.65 -2.72 24.87
C ALA A 744 36.60 -4.01 24.03
N ARG A 745 37.24 -5.10 24.49
CA ARG A 745 37.18 -6.41 23.82
C ARG A 745 35.77 -7.01 23.83
N GLU A 746 35.04 -6.86 24.93
CA GLU A 746 33.63 -7.25 25.05
C GLU A 746 32.78 -6.52 24.02
N ALA A 747 32.90 -5.19 23.92
CA ALA A 747 32.14 -4.39 22.96
C ALA A 747 32.44 -4.80 21.50
N ARG A 748 33.71 -5.11 21.18
CA ARG A 748 34.07 -5.68 19.86
C ARG A 748 33.46 -7.06 19.62
N ALA A 749 33.40 -7.90 20.64
CA ALA A 749 32.77 -9.22 20.54
C ALA A 749 31.24 -9.10 20.34
N VAL A 750 30.59 -8.18 21.05
CA VAL A 750 29.17 -7.86 20.86
C VAL A 750 28.93 -7.34 19.43
N TYR A 751 29.77 -6.43 18.93
CA TYR A 751 29.70 -5.99 17.54
C TYR A 751 29.86 -7.13 16.54
N ALA A 752 30.81 -8.05 16.76
CA ALA A 752 30.99 -9.22 15.91
C ALA A 752 29.73 -10.11 15.89
N GLY A 753 29.07 -10.31 17.03
CA GLY A 753 27.78 -11.02 17.12
C GLY A 753 26.63 -10.31 16.40
N SER A 754 26.48 -8.99 16.61
CA SER A 754 25.48 -8.19 15.90
C SER A 754 25.71 -8.20 14.38
N ARG A 755 26.97 -8.13 13.93
CA ARG A 755 27.33 -8.22 12.52
C ARG A 755 27.07 -9.60 11.93
N ALA A 756 27.29 -10.68 12.69
CA ALA A 756 27.00 -12.03 12.23
C ALA A 756 25.51 -12.23 11.90
N SER A 757 24.62 -11.50 12.59
CA SER A 757 23.17 -11.52 12.34
C SER A 757 22.75 -10.94 10.98
N LEU A 758 23.68 -10.38 10.20
CA LEU A 758 23.48 -9.98 8.80
C LEU A 758 23.62 -11.15 7.82
N PHE A 759 24.09 -12.30 8.28
CA PHE A 759 24.31 -13.49 7.46
C PHE A 759 23.40 -14.63 7.91
N PRO A 760 22.98 -15.51 7.00
CA PRO A 760 22.16 -16.65 7.37
C PRO A 760 22.94 -17.66 8.22
N GLU A 761 22.35 -18.10 9.32
CA GLU A 761 22.86 -19.22 10.09
C GLU A 761 22.53 -20.54 9.38
N LEU A 762 23.54 -21.39 9.20
CA LEU A 762 23.39 -22.72 8.62
C LEU A 762 23.43 -23.74 9.75
N GLY A 763 22.27 -24.32 10.05
CA GLY A 763 22.10 -25.29 11.12
C GLY A 763 21.75 -26.68 10.59
N LEU A 764 22.02 -27.68 11.42
CA LEU A 764 21.45 -29.02 11.30
C LEU A 764 20.43 -29.19 12.43
N SER A 765 19.17 -29.42 12.05
CA SER A 765 18.08 -29.67 12.97
C SER A 765 17.59 -31.10 12.84
N GLY A 766 17.30 -31.75 13.96
CA GLY A 766 16.72 -33.08 14.01
C GLY A 766 15.53 -33.05 14.96
N ASN A 767 14.35 -33.42 14.48
CA ASN A 767 13.14 -33.46 15.27
C ASN A 767 12.52 -34.86 15.21
N ALA A 768 12.07 -35.32 16.38
CA ALA A 768 11.42 -36.61 16.56
C ALA A 768 10.13 -36.36 17.34
N GLN A 769 9.02 -36.35 16.63
CA GLN A 769 7.71 -36.06 17.20
C GLN A 769 6.81 -37.30 17.12
N ARG A 770 6.21 -37.64 18.26
CA ARG A 770 5.18 -38.68 18.37
C ARG A 770 3.94 -38.07 18.99
N ALA A 771 2.87 -37.98 18.23
CA ALA A 771 1.63 -37.35 18.67
C ALA A 771 0.43 -38.25 18.36
N LYS A 772 -0.55 -38.28 19.27
CA LYS A 772 -1.85 -38.94 19.06
C LYS A 772 -2.90 -37.84 18.93
N THR A 773 -3.49 -37.69 17.76
CA THR A 773 -4.63 -36.76 17.56
C THR A 773 -5.94 -37.52 17.73
N THR A 774 -6.93 -36.91 18.38
CA THR A 774 -8.27 -37.49 18.55
C THR A 774 -9.20 -37.11 17.39
N PRO A 775 -10.24 -37.90 17.09
CA PRO A 775 -11.22 -37.58 16.04
C PRO A 775 -11.99 -36.26 16.22
N GLN A 776 -12.02 -35.72 17.45
CA GLN A 776 -12.62 -34.43 17.77
C GLN A 776 -11.70 -33.22 17.47
N GLY A 777 -10.47 -33.46 16.98
CA GLY A 777 -9.53 -32.42 16.60
C GLY A 777 -8.17 -32.53 17.30
N SER A 778 -7.21 -31.78 16.76
CA SER A 778 -5.89 -31.56 17.35
C SER A 778 -5.92 -30.34 18.27
N LEU A 779 -5.13 -30.33 19.35
CA LEU A 779 -4.87 -29.12 20.17
C LEU A 779 -4.06 -28.04 19.41
N SER A 780 -3.96 -28.14 18.08
CA SER A 780 -3.13 -27.29 17.24
C SER A 780 -3.88 -25.99 16.85
N PRO A 781 -3.24 -24.81 16.86
CA PRO A 781 -3.90 -23.51 16.62
C PRO A 781 -4.42 -23.31 15.19
N VAL A 782 -4.14 -24.23 14.27
CA VAL A 782 -4.39 -24.11 12.82
C VAL A 782 -5.47 -25.12 12.41
N GLY A 783 -6.69 -24.93 12.89
CA GLY A 783 -7.91 -25.57 12.36
C GLY A 783 -8.07 -27.08 12.59
N ASN A 784 -9.32 -27.50 12.84
CA ASN A 784 -9.70 -28.91 12.98
C ASN A 784 -9.58 -29.64 11.63
N ILE A 785 -8.45 -30.32 11.41
CA ILE A 785 -8.33 -31.35 10.38
C ILE A 785 -8.90 -32.65 10.99
N PRO A 786 -9.96 -33.26 10.41
CA PRO A 786 -10.46 -34.55 10.87
C PRO A 786 -9.32 -35.58 10.79
N SER A 787 -8.94 -36.18 11.92
CA SER A 787 -7.90 -37.20 11.99
C SER A 787 -8.45 -38.46 12.65
N ASP A 788 -8.01 -39.63 12.17
CA ASP A 788 -8.62 -40.93 12.45
C ASP A 788 -8.22 -41.52 13.83
N GLY A 789 -7.87 -40.69 14.82
CA GLY A 789 -7.49 -41.18 16.15
C GLY A 789 -6.10 -41.84 16.25
N ARG A 790 -5.31 -41.84 15.16
CA ARG A 790 -4.05 -42.61 15.04
C ARG A 790 -2.85 -41.88 15.64
N VAL A 791 -1.92 -42.67 16.19
CA VAL A 791 -0.60 -42.19 16.61
C VAL A 791 0.24 -41.94 15.36
N SER A 792 0.66 -40.69 15.14
CA SER A 792 1.59 -40.32 14.08
C SER A 792 2.98 -40.14 14.66
N ASN A 793 3.97 -40.79 14.06
CA ASN A 793 5.38 -40.52 14.27
C ASN A 793 5.89 -39.72 13.09
N SER A 794 6.66 -38.67 13.33
CA SER A 794 7.41 -37.94 12.32
C SER A 794 8.84 -37.73 12.82
N PHE A 795 9.80 -38.25 12.06
CA PHE A 795 11.22 -38.03 12.23
C PHE A 795 11.68 -37.18 11.06
N ASP A 796 12.37 -36.08 11.36
CA ASP A 796 12.96 -35.23 10.34
C ASP A 796 14.39 -34.83 10.73
N VAL A 797 15.29 -34.86 9.75
CA VAL A 797 16.65 -34.33 9.87
C VAL A 797 16.86 -33.40 8.70
N GLN A 798 17.02 -32.11 8.98
CA GLN A 798 17.04 -31.05 8.00
C GLN A 798 18.22 -30.13 8.24
N ALA A 799 18.99 -29.88 7.18
CA ALA A 799 20.07 -28.91 7.16
C ALA A 799 19.64 -27.68 6.36
N GLY A 800 19.99 -26.50 6.84
CA GLY A 800 19.75 -25.26 6.10
C GLY A 800 19.57 -24.05 6.98
N VAL A 801 18.88 -23.06 6.44
CA VAL A 801 18.67 -21.76 7.06
C VAL A 801 17.29 -21.72 7.67
N MET A 802 17.21 -21.39 8.97
CA MET A 802 15.95 -21.23 9.70
C MET A 802 15.70 -19.77 10.03
N SER A 803 14.52 -19.26 9.64
CA SER A 803 14.04 -17.92 10.02
C SER A 803 15.05 -16.77 9.79
N TYR A 804 15.89 -16.86 8.76
CA TYR A 804 16.84 -15.80 8.45
C TYR A 804 16.11 -14.55 7.99
N GLU A 805 16.30 -13.44 8.69
CA GLU A 805 15.71 -12.17 8.31
C GLU A 805 16.47 -11.57 7.12
N LEU A 806 15.77 -11.41 6.01
CA LEU A 806 16.26 -10.66 4.87
C LEU A 806 16.11 -9.16 5.20
N ASP A 807 17.24 -8.51 5.51
CA ASP A 807 17.27 -7.14 6.02
C ASP A 807 17.07 -6.07 4.93
N PHE A 808 15.87 -6.01 4.36
CA PHE A 808 15.52 -5.01 3.34
C PHE A 808 15.43 -3.58 3.87
N PHE A 809 15.00 -3.42 5.12
CA PHE A 809 14.75 -2.10 5.73
C PHE A 809 15.88 -1.64 6.67
N GLY A 810 17.00 -2.37 6.67
CA GLY A 810 18.21 -2.00 7.41
C GLY A 810 18.06 -2.09 8.94
N ARG A 811 17.18 -2.95 9.47
CA ARG A 811 16.99 -3.16 10.91
C ARG A 811 18.24 -3.80 11.52
N GLN A 812 18.71 -4.90 10.92
CA GLN A 812 19.90 -5.63 11.40
C GLN A 812 21.16 -4.81 11.11
N GLN A 813 21.22 -4.11 9.98
CA GLN A 813 22.29 -3.19 9.63
C GLN A 813 22.40 -2.03 10.63
N SER A 814 21.29 -1.40 10.98
CA SER A 814 21.26 -0.32 11.99
C SER A 814 21.65 -0.84 13.37
N THR A 815 21.24 -2.07 13.73
CA THR A 815 21.64 -2.73 14.99
C THR A 815 23.14 -3.04 15.02
N ALA A 816 23.70 -3.47 13.90
CA ALA A 816 25.14 -3.70 13.74
C ALA A 816 25.93 -2.39 13.77
N GLN A 817 25.44 -1.32 13.13
CA GLN A 817 26.03 0.02 13.19
C GLN A 817 26.01 0.57 14.63
N GLN A 818 24.89 0.46 15.33
CA GLN A 818 24.78 0.83 16.74
C GLN A 818 25.83 0.12 17.60
N SER A 819 25.95 -1.20 17.43
CA SER A 819 26.94 -2.00 18.17
C SER A 819 28.38 -1.64 17.77
N GLY A 820 28.61 -1.28 16.50
CA GLY A 820 29.91 -0.83 16.00
C GLY A 820 30.35 0.50 16.62
N SER A 821 29.45 1.48 16.66
CA SER A 821 29.72 2.77 17.32
C SER A 821 29.92 2.62 18.85
N LEU A 822 29.23 1.66 19.49
CA LEU A 822 29.51 1.32 20.90
C LEU A 822 30.89 0.65 21.09
N ALA A 823 31.33 -0.18 20.14
CA ALA A 823 32.68 -0.75 20.16
C ALA A 823 33.75 0.34 19.99
N GLU A 824 33.52 1.30 19.10
CA GLU A 824 34.37 2.48 18.98
C GLU A 824 34.39 3.30 20.27
N ALA A 825 33.22 3.54 20.90
CA ALA A 825 33.15 4.24 22.19
C ALA A 825 33.96 3.52 23.27
N GLY A 826 33.89 2.18 23.35
CA GLY A 826 34.68 1.37 24.28
C GLY A 826 36.19 1.47 24.05
N ASP A 827 36.62 1.55 22.79
CA ASP A 827 38.02 1.76 22.43
C ASP A 827 38.51 3.16 22.86
N LYS A 828 37.65 4.18 22.70
CA LYS A 828 37.94 5.55 23.16
C LYS A 828 37.91 5.69 24.69
N ASP A 829 37.03 4.97 25.38
CA ASP A 829 37.01 4.91 26.85
C ASP A 829 38.31 4.29 27.40
N TYR A 830 38.81 3.22 26.76
CA TYR A 830 40.11 2.62 27.12
C TYR A 830 41.26 3.62 26.94
N ALA A 831 41.25 4.39 25.85
CA ALA A 831 42.22 5.47 25.63
C ALA A 831 42.11 6.57 26.70
N ALA A 832 40.89 6.97 27.09
CA ALA A 832 40.67 7.93 28.18
C ALA A 832 41.18 7.42 29.53
N ALA A 833 40.90 6.15 29.86
CA ALA A 833 41.38 5.52 31.08
C ALA A 833 42.92 5.43 31.13
N ARG A 834 43.55 5.09 30.00
CA ARG A 834 45.02 5.10 29.86
C ARG A 834 45.60 6.49 30.13
N MET A 835 45.04 7.54 29.51
CA MET A 835 45.46 8.92 29.73
C MET A 835 45.29 9.34 31.20
N ASN A 836 44.17 8.99 31.82
CA ASN A 836 43.90 9.30 33.22
C ASN A 836 44.87 8.60 34.17
N LEU A 837 45.16 7.31 33.95
CA LEU A 837 46.12 6.55 34.74
C LEU A 837 47.53 7.16 34.65
N VAL A 838 47.97 7.55 33.45
CA VAL A 838 49.26 8.25 33.28
C VAL A 838 49.29 9.50 34.15
N GLY A 839 48.27 10.35 34.07
CA GLY A 839 48.20 11.57 34.87
C GLY A 839 48.11 11.33 36.38
N GLU A 840 47.40 10.29 36.82
CA GLU A 840 47.31 9.91 38.23
C GLU A 840 48.64 9.39 38.79
N VAL A 841 49.35 8.55 38.03
CA VAL A 841 50.70 8.08 38.40
C VAL A 841 51.68 9.25 38.51
N VAL A 842 51.64 10.18 37.55
CA VAL A 842 52.49 11.38 37.58
C VAL A 842 52.15 12.25 38.81
N ASN A 843 50.87 12.51 39.08
CA ASN A 843 50.46 13.30 40.24
C ASN A 843 50.86 12.65 41.57
N ALA A 844 50.66 11.34 41.71
CA ALA A 844 51.05 10.59 42.91
C ALA A 844 52.57 10.62 43.12
N TYR A 845 53.34 10.44 42.04
CA TYR A 845 54.81 10.50 42.10
C TYR A 845 55.33 11.91 42.44
N LEU A 846 54.74 12.96 41.87
CA LEU A 846 55.10 14.35 42.20
C LEU A 846 54.78 14.70 43.66
N THR A 847 53.64 14.21 44.17
CA THR A 847 53.24 14.37 45.58
C THR A 847 54.25 13.68 46.50
N LEU A 848 54.61 12.42 46.20
CA LEU A 848 55.65 11.68 46.93
C LEU A 848 56.99 12.43 46.96
N ARG A 849 57.43 13.00 45.83
CA ARG A 849 58.68 13.78 45.75
C ARG A 849 58.62 15.05 46.60
N ALA A 850 57.49 15.75 46.58
CA ALA A 850 57.29 16.95 47.40
C ALA A 850 57.24 16.62 48.90
N ASP A 851 56.55 15.56 49.29
CA ASP A 851 56.45 15.13 50.69
C ASP A 851 57.79 14.58 51.23
N ARG A 852 58.62 13.98 50.37
CA ARG A 852 60.02 13.67 50.70
C ARG A 852 60.86 14.93 50.93
N ALA A 853 60.66 15.97 50.12
CA ALA A 853 61.34 17.24 50.32
C ALA A 853 60.90 17.91 51.63
N LEU A 854 59.60 17.83 51.98
CA LEU A 854 59.07 18.29 53.27
C LEU A 854 59.63 17.48 54.45
N LEU A 855 59.78 16.16 54.31
CA LEU A 855 60.41 15.31 55.31
C LEU A 855 61.89 15.67 55.50
N ALA A 856 62.66 15.83 54.42
CA ALA A 856 64.06 16.23 54.50
C ALA A 856 64.24 17.62 55.17
N LEU A 857 63.31 18.54 54.88
CA LEU A 857 63.25 19.86 55.53
C LEU A 857 62.91 19.73 57.03
N ALA A 858 61.94 18.88 57.39
CA ALA A 858 61.58 18.60 58.77
C ALA A 858 62.69 17.90 59.57
N ASP A 859 63.41 16.96 58.96
CA ASP A 859 64.57 16.27 59.54
C ASP A 859 65.69 17.28 59.87
N THR A 860 65.98 18.19 58.94
CA THR A 860 66.99 19.25 59.12
C THR A 860 66.58 20.20 60.26
N ASN A 861 65.31 20.59 60.32
CA ASN A 861 64.79 21.46 61.37
C ASN A 861 64.81 20.77 62.75
N ALA A 862 64.37 19.51 62.83
CA ALA A 862 64.39 18.73 64.06
C ALA A 862 65.82 18.51 64.59
N ALA A 863 66.78 18.22 63.69
CA ALA A 863 68.19 18.11 64.06
C ALA A 863 68.76 19.44 64.61
N SER A 864 68.44 20.56 63.95
CA SER A 864 68.84 21.90 64.42
C SER A 864 68.24 22.24 65.79
N LEU A 865 66.94 21.97 65.98
CA LEU A 865 66.24 22.19 67.25
C LEU A 865 66.72 21.26 68.36
N SER A 866 67.09 20.02 68.05
CA SER A 866 67.69 19.08 69.01
C SER A 866 69.03 19.61 69.51
N ALA A 867 69.92 20.01 68.60
CA ALA A 867 71.21 20.59 68.96
C ALA A 867 71.06 21.87 69.79
N ASN A 868 70.06 22.70 69.48
CA ASN A 868 69.75 23.92 70.24
C ASN A 868 69.17 23.61 71.63
N ALA A 869 68.27 22.63 71.76
CA ALA A 869 67.73 22.20 73.05
C ALA A 869 68.83 21.62 73.96
N ASP A 870 69.76 20.84 73.40
CA ASP A 870 70.92 20.30 74.11
C ASP A 870 71.88 21.42 74.56
N MET A 871 72.06 22.45 73.73
CA MET A 871 72.84 23.64 74.08
C MET A 871 72.21 24.40 75.26
N ILE A 872 70.89 24.65 75.22
CA ILE A 872 70.17 25.35 76.30
C ILE A 872 70.15 24.50 77.58
N GLY A 873 70.01 23.18 77.46
CA GLY A 873 70.11 22.25 78.58
C GLY A 873 71.49 22.28 79.26
N ARG A 874 72.58 22.31 78.48
CA ARG A 874 73.93 22.50 78.99
C ARG A 874 74.14 23.87 79.62
N ALA A 875 73.62 24.94 79.00
CA ALA A 875 73.65 26.29 79.56
C ALA A 875 72.91 26.37 80.91
N LYS A 876 71.78 25.67 81.05
CA LYS A 876 71.05 25.57 82.33
C LYS A 876 71.86 24.87 83.41
N ALA A 877 72.56 23.78 83.07
CA ALA A 877 73.38 23.01 84.00
C ALA A 877 74.51 23.84 84.63
N VAL A 878 75.01 24.87 83.92
CA VAL A 878 76.02 25.82 84.42
C VAL A 878 75.42 27.14 84.93
N GLY A 879 74.09 27.22 85.09
CA GLY A 879 73.39 28.39 85.63
C GLY A 879 73.10 29.53 84.64
N GLY A 880 73.41 29.37 83.35
CA GLY A 880 73.33 30.41 82.31
C GLY A 880 72.00 30.53 81.55
N ALA A 881 70.97 29.76 81.90
CA ALA A 881 69.64 29.82 81.25
C ALA A 881 68.49 29.63 82.27
N ALA A 882 67.30 30.17 81.97
CA ALA A 882 66.12 29.98 82.82
C ALA A 882 65.47 28.60 82.61
N GLN A 883 64.78 28.08 83.62
CA GLN A 883 64.03 26.81 83.49
C GLN A 883 62.92 26.92 82.42
N LEU A 884 62.34 28.12 82.28
CA LEU A 884 61.35 28.43 81.25
C LEU A 884 61.90 28.20 79.83
N ASP A 885 63.15 28.57 79.58
CA ASP A 885 63.77 28.48 78.25
C ASP A 885 64.01 27.02 77.84
N VAL A 886 64.35 26.16 78.81
CA VAL A 886 64.46 24.71 78.61
C VAL A 886 63.12 24.12 78.17
N TYR A 887 62.01 24.46 78.85
CA TYR A 887 60.68 23.97 78.48
C TYR A 887 60.21 24.53 77.12
N ARG A 888 60.53 25.79 76.80
CA ARG A 888 60.24 26.37 75.47
C ARG A 888 61.00 25.64 74.36
N ALA A 889 62.30 25.40 74.53
CA ALA A 889 63.11 24.67 73.56
C ALA A 889 62.65 23.20 73.39
N GLN A 890 62.29 22.53 74.50
CA GLN A 890 61.71 21.20 74.47
C GLN A 890 60.38 21.17 73.71
N SER A 891 59.49 22.14 73.96
CA SER A 891 58.22 22.24 73.25
C SER A 891 58.40 22.41 71.75
N LEU A 892 59.36 23.24 71.32
CA LEU A 892 59.68 23.42 69.90
C LEU A 892 60.23 22.15 69.26
N LEU A 893 61.14 21.44 69.94
CA LEU A 893 61.65 20.15 69.49
C LEU A 893 60.54 19.11 69.37
N GLN A 894 59.64 19.01 70.35
CA GLN A 894 58.52 18.06 70.27
C GLN A 894 57.57 18.43 69.12
N ASN A 895 57.31 19.73 68.88
CA ASN A 895 56.52 20.16 67.72
C ASN A 895 57.18 19.73 66.39
N ALA A 896 58.50 19.91 66.26
CA ALA A 896 59.24 19.49 65.08
C ALA A 896 59.23 17.97 64.89
N ARG A 897 59.32 17.17 65.97
CA ARG A 897 59.17 15.71 65.91
C ARG A 897 57.76 15.29 65.47
N VAL A 898 56.71 15.98 65.92
CA VAL A 898 55.35 15.72 65.44
C VAL A 898 55.25 15.95 63.93
N ARG A 899 55.84 17.04 63.41
CA ARG A 899 55.88 17.31 61.95
C ARG A 899 56.71 16.28 61.19
N GLN A 900 57.83 15.83 61.74
CA GLN A 900 58.64 14.76 61.16
C GLN A 900 57.83 13.47 60.98
N GLU A 901 57.12 13.04 62.03
CA GLU A 901 56.27 11.84 61.96
C GLU A 901 55.06 12.03 61.02
N GLU A 902 54.50 13.25 60.96
CA GLU A 902 53.44 13.59 59.99
C GLU A 902 53.91 13.38 58.54
N TYR A 903 55.08 13.92 58.16
CA TYR A 903 55.59 13.74 56.80
C TYR A 903 56.07 12.32 56.53
N ARG A 904 56.62 11.60 57.52
CA ARG A 904 56.91 10.16 57.39
C ARG A 904 55.65 9.36 57.08
N MET A 905 54.56 9.65 57.78
CA MET A 905 53.27 9.02 57.53
C MET A 905 52.79 9.34 56.11
N ARG A 906 52.85 10.60 55.66
CA ARG A 906 52.42 10.97 54.30
C ARG A 906 53.24 10.27 53.21
N VAL A 907 54.57 10.25 53.32
CA VAL A 907 55.44 9.51 52.39
C VAL A 907 55.07 8.02 52.35
N ALA A 908 54.78 7.41 53.50
CA ALA A 908 54.32 6.02 53.55
C ALA A 908 52.95 5.84 52.87
N GLN A 909 52.01 6.76 53.08
CA GLN A 909 50.69 6.75 52.43
C GLN A 909 50.78 6.94 50.92
N ASP A 910 51.63 7.86 50.44
CA ASP A 910 51.88 8.12 49.02
C ASP A 910 52.48 6.90 48.32
N LEU A 911 53.44 6.21 48.97
CA LEU A 911 53.96 4.94 48.46
C LEU A 911 52.87 3.87 48.35
N GLN A 912 51.94 3.79 49.32
CA GLN A 912 50.79 2.88 49.21
C GLN A 912 49.83 3.27 48.08
N GLY A 913 49.57 4.57 47.89
CA GLY A 913 48.79 5.06 46.75
C GLY A 913 49.43 4.68 45.42
N LEU A 914 50.76 4.83 45.31
CA LEU A 914 51.51 4.48 44.12
C LEU A 914 51.54 2.96 43.87
N ASN A 915 51.61 2.13 44.92
CA ASN A 915 51.50 0.67 44.81
C ASN A 915 50.19 0.25 44.10
N VAL A 916 49.08 0.90 44.42
CA VAL A 916 47.76 0.61 43.82
C VAL A 916 47.74 1.04 42.35
N LEU A 917 48.21 2.25 42.03
CA LEU A 917 48.21 2.78 40.67
C LEU A 917 49.14 1.98 39.74
N VAL A 918 50.34 1.62 40.20
CA VAL A 918 51.31 0.80 39.45
C VAL A 918 50.85 -0.65 39.35
N GLY A 919 50.06 -1.14 40.32
CA GLY A 919 49.54 -2.50 40.36
C GLY A 919 50.52 -3.53 40.93
N GLN A 920 51.63 -3.07 41.52
CA GLN A 920 52.62 -3.87 42.23
C GLN A 920 53.39 -3.00 43.25
N PRO A 921 54.02 -3.60 44.27
CA PRO A 921 54.86 -2.85 45.21
C PRO A 921 56.00 -2.10 44.52
N VAL A 922 56.16 -0.82 44.83
CA VAL A 922 57.30 0.01 44.38
C VAL A 922 58.43 -0.01 45.41
N PRO A 923 59.69 0.19 44.99
CA PRO A 923 60.81 0.32 45.90
C PRO A 923 60.62 1.42 46.97
N PRO A 924 61.03 1.21 48.24
CA PRO A 924 60.90 2.23 49.28
C PRO A 924 61.68 3.51 49.01
N ASP A 925 62.66 3.49 48.10
CA ASP A 925 63.46 4.63 47.66
C ASP A 925 62.83 5.37 46.46
N THR A 926 61.66 4.97 45.95
CA THR A 926 61.04 5.61 44.79
C THR A 926 60.89 7.12 44.92
N GLY A 927 61.40 7.88 43.95
CA GLY A 927 61.34 9.35 43.92
C GLY A 927 62.48 10.06 44.66
N SER A 928 63.53 9.35 45.11
CA SER A 928 64.77 10.00 45.59
C SER A 928 65.84 10.21 44.52
N ALA A 929 65.67 9.68 43.29
CA ALA A 929 66.71 9.72 42.26
C ALA A 929 67.00 11.15 41.76
N ARG A 930 65.98 12.03 41.70
CA ARG A 930 66.13 13.44 41.33
C ARG A 930 65.78 14.38 42.49
N PRO A 931 66.61 15.40 42.78
CA PRO A 931 66.31 16.36 43.85
C PRO A 931 65.12 17.25 43.50
N TRP A 932 64.28 17.57 44.48
CA TRP A 932 63.27 18.61 44.36
C TRP A 932 63.96 20.00 44.38
N PRO A 933 63.60 20.98 43.53
CA PRO A 933 62.42 21.09 42.67
C PRO A 933 62.65 20.80 41.17
N GLU A 934 63.61 19.94 40.81
CA GLU A 934 63.89 19.63 39.40
C GLU A 934 62.65 19.04 38.71
N ARG A 935 62.24 19.64 37.58
CA ARG A 935 61.01 19.30 36.85
C ARG A 935 61.09 17.88 36.25
N SER A 936 60.09 17.06 36.54
CA SER A 936 59.92 15.73 35.90
C SER A 936 59.09 15.80 34.60
N THR A 937 58.53 16.95 34.23
CA THR A 937 57.60 17.12 33.11
C THR A 937 57.92 18.36 32.25
N GLN A 938 57.58 18.30 30.95
CA GLN A 938 57.75 19.39 29.99
C GLN A 938 56.46 20.21 29.81
N SER A 939 56.57 21.49 29.43
CA SER A 939 55.43 22.36 29.12
C SER A 939 54.64 21.90 27.88
N VAL A 940 53.31 22.04 27.90
CA VAL A 940 52.40 21.64 26.81
C VAL A 940 51.70 22.86 26.22
N ALA A 941 51.52 22.90 24.90
CA ALA A 941 50.78 23.97 24.21
C ALA A 941 49.29 23.62 24.09
N ALA A 942 48.41 24.59 24.38
CA ALA A 942 46.97 24.35 24.52
C ALA A 942 46.15 24.30 23.21
N GLY A 943 46.73 24.70 22.07
CA GLY A 943 46.02 24.67 20.79
C GLY A 943 44.77 25.57 20.74
N LEU A 944 43.84 25.26 19.82
CA LEU A 944 42.52 25.91 19.72
C LEU A 944 41.45 25.13 20.50
N PRO A 945 40.42 25.78 21.09
CA PRO A 945 39.31 25.10 21.75
C PRO A 945 38.61 24.07 20.86
N SER A 946 38.35 24.41 19.59
CA SER A 946 37.70 23.53 18.62
C SER A 946 38.46 22.22 18.36
N SER A 947 39.79 22.23 18.55
CA SER A 947 40.63 21.04 18.34
C SER A 947 40.37 19.95 19.40
N LEU A 948 39.88 20.31 20.59
CA LEU A 948 39.57 19.35 21.65
C LEU A 948 38.47 18.36 21.25
N LEU A 949 37.48 18.82 20.48
CA LEU A 949 36.34 18.00 20.05
C LEU A 949 36.77 16.81 19.16
N GLN A 950 37.93 16.90 18.52
CA GLN A 950 38.48 15.86 17.65
C GLN A 950 39.60 15.05 18.32
N ARG A 951 40.09 15.49 19.49
CA ARG A 951 41.30 14.97 20.11
C ARG A 951 41.05 14.28 21.43
N ARG A 952 40.14 14.78 22.26
CA ARG A 952 39.96 14.26 23.62
C ARG A 952 39.22 12.92 23.59
N PRO A 953 39.80 11.81 24.11
CA PRO A 953 39.20 10.47 23.99
C PRO A 953 37.81 10.33 24.61
N ASP A 954 37.56 10.99 25.74
CA ASP A 954 36.25 11.01 26.42
C ASP A 954 35.17 11.69 25.56
N LEU A 955 35.50 12.79 24.87
CA LEU A 955 34.61 13.45 23.92
C LEU A 955 34.34 12.60 22.67
N LEU A 956 35.38 11.93 22.15
CA LEU A 956 35.22 10.99 21.04
C LEU A 956 34.34 9.80 21.43
N ALA A 957 34.50 9.27 22.65
CA ALA A 957 33.65 8.22 23.19
C ALA A 957 32.20 8.69 23.33
N ALA A 958 31.97 9.89 23.85
CA ALA A 958 30.63 10.48 23.97
C ALA A 958 29.98 10.70 22.59
N ARG A 959 30.73 11.17 21.59
CA ARG A 959 30.25 11.29 20.21
C ARG A 959 29.88 9.93 19.60
N ALA A 960 30.73 8.92 19.76
CA ALA A 960 30.43 7.57 19.27
C ALA A 960 29.15 6.99 19.92
N ARG A 961 28.85 7.34 21.18
CA ARG A 961 27.57 7.00 21.83
C ARG A 961 26.37 7.75 21.23
N VAL A 962 26.54 9.00 20.81
CA VAL A 962 25.50 9.75 20.07
C VAL A 962 25.21 9.06 18.73
N GLU A 963 26.26 8.69 17.99
CA GLU A 963 26.13 7.97 16.72
C GLU A 963 25.46 6.60 16.94
N ALA A 964 25.82 5.87 18.00
CA ALA A 964 25.16 4.62 18.38
C ALA A 964 23.67 4.81 18.69
N ALA A 965 23.30 5.83 19.47
CA ALA A 965 21.91 6.13 19.79
C ALA A 965 21.11 6.50 18.54
N ASN A 966 21.71 7.23 17.59
CA ASN A 966 21.09 7.58 16.32
C ASN A 966 20.79 6.34 15.46
N SER A 967 21.75 5.41 15.33
CA SER A 967 21.52 4.12 14.66
C SER A 967 20.45 3.29 15.37
N GLY A 968 20.31 3.40 16.69
CA GLY A 968 19.22 2.77 17.45
C GLY A 968 17.82 3.24 17.03
N ILE A 969 17.66 4.51 16.66
CA ILE A 969 16.41 5.03 16.08
C ILE A 969 16.11 4.36 14.74
N GLY A 970 17.13 4.20 13.89
CA GLY A 970 17.01 3.48 12.61
C GLY A 970 16.50 2.06 12.79
N ALA A 971 17.08 1.31 13.74
CA ALA A 971 16.64 -0.04 14.09
C ALA A 971 15.20 -0.07 14.63
N ALA A 972 14.84 0.88 15.50
CA ALA A 972 13.50 0.98 16.07
C ALA A 972 12.42 1.34 15.03
N LYS A 973 12.73 2.25 14.09
CA LYS A 973 11.85 2.60 12.96
C LYS A 973 11.71 1.44 11.98
N ALA A 974 12.79 0.73 11.69
CA ALA A 974 12.74 -0.46 10.83
C ALA A 974 11.89 -1.59 11.43
N ALA A 975 11.82 -1.70 12.76
CA ALA A 975 10.93 -2.66 13.44
C ALA A 975 9.43 -2.36 13.28
N MET A 976 9.04 -1.16 12.81
CA MET A 976 7.66 -0.83 12.42
C MET A 976 7.28 -1.35 11.03
N LEU A 977 8.25 -1.80 10.24
CA LEU A 977 8.05 -2.30 8.88
C LEU A 977 7.97 -3.84 8.85
N PRO A 978 7.53 -4.43 7.72
CA PRO A 978 7.44 -5.88 7.59
C PRO A 978 8.82 -6.54 7.71
N THR A 979 8.93 -7.55 8.56
CA THR A 979 10.09 -8.45 8.58
C THR A 979 9.85 -9.60 7.62
N ILE A 980 10.81 -9.84 6.72
CA ILE A 980 10.78 -10.93 5.74
C ILE A 980 11.74 -12.02 6.21
N SER A 981 11.22 -13.17 6.62
CA SER A 981 12.01 -14.31 7.07
C SER A 981 12.10 -15.37 5.96
N LEU A 982 13.31 -15.81 5.65
CA LEU A 982 13.58 -16.94 4.77
C LEU A 982 13.88 -18.19 5.59
N THR A 983 13.13 -19.26 5.35
CA THR A 983 13.45 -20.60 5.83
C THR A 983 13.71 -21.47 4.61
N ALA A 984 14.91 -22.03 4.51
CA ALA A 984 15.32 -22.90 3.41
C ALA A 984 15.98 -24.14 4.00
N LEU A 985 15.27 -25.26 3.96
CA LEU A 985 15.65 -26.51 4.61
C LEU A 985 15.70 -27.63 3.57
N ALA A 986 16.70 -28.51 3.69
CA ALA A 986 16.83 -29.70 2.88
C ALA A 986 17.24 -30.88 3.76
N GLY A 987 16.62 -32.04 3.58
CA GLY A 987 16.86 -33.17 4.47
C GLY A 987 15.96 -34.37 4.25
N GLY A 988 15.90 -35.25 5.24
CA GLY A 988 15.05 -36.44 5.24
C GLY A 988 13.83 -36.24 6.14
N VAL A 989 12.64 -36.65 5.70
CA VAL A 989 11.42 -36.72 6.54
C VAL A 989 10.82 -38.10 6.40
N SER A 990 10.57 -38.79 7.51
CA SER A 990 9.97 -40.13 7.50
C SER A 990 9.09 -40.39 8.73
N ASN A 991 8.14 -41.32 8.59
CA ASN A 991 7.35 -41.84 9.70
C ASN A 991 8.08 -42.93 10.50
N GLU A 992 9.20 -43.42 9.98
CA GLU A 992 10.06 -44.43 10.59
C GLU A 992 11.52 -43.97 10.60
N PHE A 993 12.17 -44.03 11.76
CA PHE A 993 13.56 -43.62 11.93
C PHE A 993 14.55 -44.38 11.01
N SER A 994 14.29 -45.67 10.78
CA SER A 994 15.12 -46.56 9.93
C SER A 994 15.21 -46.12 8.47
N THR A 995 14.21 -45.40 7.96
CA THR A 995 14.14 -45.00 6.54
C THR A 995 14.44 -43.52 6.33
N LEU A 996 14.83 -42.79 7.39
CA LEU A 996 15.00 -41.33 7.39
C LEU A 996 15.99 -40.82 6.32
N LEU A 997 17.09 -41.55 6.07
CA LEU A 997 18.11 -41.20 5.08
C LEU A 997 17.98 -41.97 3.76
N SER A 998 16.88 -42.70 3.55
CA SER A 998 16.64 -43.42 2.29
C SER A 998 16.36 -42.46 1.13
N SER A 999 16.70 -42.86 -0.10
CA SER A 999 16.58 -42.01 -1.29
C SER A 999 15.15 -41.53 -1.57
N GLY A 1000 14.13 -42.30 -1.14
CA GLY A 1000 12.71 -41.96 -1.29
C GLY A 1000 12.17 -40.91 -0.31
N ASN A 1001 12.90 -40.63 0.78
CA ASN A 1001 12.46 -39.75 1.87
C ASN A 1001 13.16 -38.38 1.89
N ARG A 1002 13.86 -38.03 0.80
CA ARG A 1002 14.49 -36.72 0.60
C ARG A 1002 13.41 -35.66 0.40
N SER A 1003 13.53 -34.57 1.14
CA SER A 1003 12.60 -33.45 1.15
C SER A 1003 13.38 -32.13 1.15
N TRP A 1004 12.78 -31.09 0.59
CA TRP A 1004 13.27 -29.73 0.70
C TRP A 1004 12.07 -28.80 0.87
N ALA A 1005 12.27 -27.73 1.64
CA ALA A 1005 11.25 -26.73 1.91
C ALA A 1005 11.87 -25.33 1.79
N GLY A 1006 11.27 -24.48 0.97
CA GLY A 1006 11.57 -23.06 0.90
C GLY A 1006 10.34 -22.26 1.29
N VAL A 1007 10.41 -21.55 2.41
CA VAL A 1007 9.32 -20.73 2.95
C VAL A 1007 9.80 -19.30 3.10
N LEU A 1008 9.10 -18.39 2.43
CA LEU A 1008 9.21 -16.95 2.68
C LEU A 1008 8.03 -16.54 3.57
N GLY A 1009 8.35 -16.16 4.79
CA GLY A 1009 7.41 -15.58 5.74
C GLY A 1009 7.50 -14.06 5.71
N VAL A 1010 6.36 -13.38 5.68
CA VAL A 1010 6.28 -11.92 5.88
C VAL A 1010 5.44 -11.68 7.11
N SER A 1011 6.02 -11.00 8.09
CA SER A 1011 5.33 -10.60 9.32
C SER A 1011 5.27 -9.08 9.38
N LEU A 1012 4.07 -8.52 9.29
CA LEU A 1012 3.82 -7.10 9.56
C LEU A 1012 2.86 -7.01 10.74
N PRO A 1013 3.34 -6.60 11.91
CA PRO A 1013 2.47 -6.46 13.07
C PRO A 1013 1.60 -5.20 12.93
N LEU A 1014 0.29 -5.40 12.84
CA LEU A 1014 -0.67 -4.31 12.60
C LEU A 1014 -1.10 -3.57 13.87
N PHE A 1015 -1.13 -4.27 15.00
CA PHE A 1015 -1.60 -3.72 16.26
C PHE A 1015 -0.79 -4.30 17.42
N ASP A 1016 -0.21 -3.44 18.26
CA ASP A 1016 0.62 -3.83 19.40
C ASP A 1016 0.46 -2.91 20.63
N TRP A 1017 -0.70 -2.26 20.74
CA TRP A 1017 -1.03 -1.33 21.82
C TRP A 1017 0.01 -0.20 22.02
N GLY A 1018 0.70 0.20 20.95
CA GLY A 1018 1.67 1.31 20.99
C GLY A 1018 3.08 0.90 21.41
N ARG A 1019 3.37 -0.40 21.61
CA ARG A 1019 4.69 -0.90 22.05
C ARG A 1019 5.83 -0.42 21.15
N ARG A 1020 5.67 -0.50 19.83
CA ARG A 1020 6.71 -0.03 18.89
C ARG A 1020 6.87 1.47 18.84
N SER A 1021 5.76 2.22 18.92
CA SER A 1021 5.82 3.68 19.01
C SER A 1021 6.59 4.10 20.26
N ALA A 1022 6.29 3.49 21.41
CA ALA A 1022 7.03 3.74 22.65
C ALA A 1022 8.51 3.37 22.53
N ASN A 1023 8.86 2.31 21.79
CA ASN A 1023 10.25 1.96 21.54
C ASN A 1023 10.98 2.99 20.65
N VAL A 1024 10.32 3.54 19.63
CA VAL A 1024 10.91 4.64 18.84
C VAL A 1024 11.12 5.87 19.71
N THR A 1025 10.10 6.29 20.47
CA THR A 1025 10.23 7.41 21.42
C THR A 1025 11.34 7.15 22.44
N SER A 1026 11.47 5.93 22.98
CA SER A 1026 12.56 5.58 23.88
C SER A 1026 13.95 5.73 23.25
N ASN A 1027 14.10 5.42 21.95
CA ASN A 1027 15.37 5.62 21.25
C ASN A 1027 15.62 7.10 20.89
N GLU A 1028 14.57 7.87 20.62
CA GLU A 1028 14.67 9.33 20.45
C GLU A 1028 15.13 10.01 21.75
N GLU A 1029 14.57 9.61 22.90
CA GLU A 1029 15.01 10.11 24.21
C GLU A 1029 16.43 9.67 24.58
N LYS A 1030 16.85 8.45 24.17
CA LYS A 1030 18.25 8.02 24.31
C LYS A 1030 19.20 8.88 23.49
N LEU A 1031 18.80 9.29 22.28
CA LEU A 1031 19.59 10.20 21.46
C LEU A 1031 19.68 11.59 22.12
N ALA A 1032 18.57 12.14 22.60
CA ALA A 1032 18.55 13.40 23.34
C ALA A 1032 19.46 13.36 24.58
N ALA A 1033 19.38 12.28 25.38
CA ALA A 1033 20.24 12.09 26.54
C ALA A 1033 21.72 11.96 26.16
N ALA A 1034 22.03 11.25 25.07
CA ALA A 1034 23.40 11.12 24.56
C ALA A 1034 23.94 12.46 24.04
N MET A 1035 23.13 13.25 23.35
CA MET A 1035 23.47 14.60 22.88
C MET A 1035 23.78 15.52 24.07
N ALA A 1036 22.90 15.58 25.07
CA ALA A 1036 23.12 16.37 26.28
C ALA A 1036 24.37 15.91 27.06
N SER A 1037 24.63 14.60 27.10
CA SER A 1037 25.85 14.05 27.73
C SER A 1037 27.11 14.47 26.98
N TYR A 1038 27.08 14.50 25.65
CA TYR A 1038 28.18 14.99 24.82
C TYR A 1038 28.41 16.50 25.02
N GLU A 1039 27.34 17.29 25.07
CA GLU A 1039 27.40 18.73 25.34
C GLU A 1039 27.97 19.03 26.72
N SER A 1040 27.49 18.31 27.75
CA SER A 1040 28.02 18.43 29.11
C SER A 1040 29.50 18.03 29.18
N ALA A 1041 29.90 16.95 28.49
CA ALA A 1041 31.29 16.52 28.46
C ALA A 1041 32.19 17.58 27.79
N ALA A 1042 31.73 18.20 26.70
CA ALA A 1042 32.44 19.28 26.03
C ALA A 1042 32.59 20.51 26.94
N GLN A 1043 31.52 20.92 27.63
CA GLN A 1043 31.57 22.04 28.58
C GLN A 1043 32.53 21.79 29.74
N VAL A 1044 32.53 20.57 30.30
CA VAL A 1044 33.47 20.17 31.36
C VAL A 1044 34.90 20.21 30.84
N ALA A 1045 35.15 19.69 29.63
CA ALA A 1045 36.48 19.70 29.02
C ALA A 1045 37.00 21.12 28.75
N PHE A 1046 36.14 22.03 28.28
CA PHE A 1046 36.50 23.44 28.11
C PHE A 1046 36.82 24.11 29.45
N ARG A 1047 36.01 23.86 30.49
CA ARG A 1047 36.23 24.41 31.83
C ARG A 1047 37.52 23.91 32.45
N GLU A 1048 37.82 22.61 32.36
CA GLU A 1048 39.05 22.02 32.89
C GLU A 1048 40.29 22.61 32.23
N THR A 1049 40.26 22.75 30.90
CA THR A 1049 41.36 23.35 30.14
C THR A 1049 41.54 24.82 30.49
N ALA A 1050 40.44 25.59 30.54
CA ALA A 1050 40.47 27.00 30.92
C ALA A 1050 41.00 27.20 32.35
N ASN A 1051 40.54 26.40 33.31
CA ASN A 1051 40.99 26.47 34.70
C ASN A 1051 42.49 26.16 34.82
N ALA A 1052 42.99 25.16 34.10
CA ALA A 1052 44.42 24.82 34.12
C ALA A 1052 45.30 25.92 33.50
N LEU A 1053 44.81 26.59 32.45
CA LEU A 1053 45.49 27.73 31.83
C LEU A 1053 45.51 28.96 32.75
N ILE A 1054 44.37 29.31 33.34
CA ILE A 1054 44.25 30.41 34.31
C ILE A 1054 45.15 30.16 35.53
N ALA A 1055 45.14 28.93 36.05
CA ALA A 1055 46.02 28.54 37.15
C ALA A 1055 47.49 28.69 36.76
N GLY A 1056 47.89 28.28 35.56
CA GLY A 1056 49.27 28.41 35.08
C GLY A 1056 49.74 29.87 34.99
N ASP A 1057 48.89 30.78 34.53
CA ASP A 1057 49.20 32.21 34.41
C ASP A 1057 49.37 32.89 35.78
N HIS A 1058 48.64 32.45 36.81
CA HIS A 1058 48.73 33.03 38.15
C HIS A 1058 49.73 32.31 39.08
N LEU A 1059 49.98 31.01 38.91
CA LEU A 1059 50.92 30.26 39.73
C LEU A 1059 52.38 30.68 39.47
N ARG A 1060 52.72 31.05 38.23
CA ARG A 1060 54.08 31.47 37.87
C ARG A 1060 54.56 32.72 38.63
N PRO A 1061 53.85 33.88 38.61
CA PRO A 1061 54.26 35.04 39.39
C PRO A 1061 54.20 34.82 40.91
N GLN A 1062 53.26 33.99 41.40
CA GLN A 1062 53.24 33.60 42.82
C GLN A 1062 54.50 32.83 43.21
N LEU A 1063 54.94 31.89 42.36
CA LEU A 1063 56.12 31.08 42.60
C LEU A 1063 57.40 31.95 42.60
N GLU A 1064 57.53 32.86 41.64
CA GLU A 1064 58.64 33.81 41.57
C GLU A 1064 58.70 34.70 42.83
N ALA A 1065 57.57 35.24 43.27
CA ALA A 1065 57.49 36.06 44.48
C ALA A 1065 57.83 35.26 45.75
N GLN A 1066 57.31 34.03 45.87
CA GLN A 1066 57.59 33.16 47.01
C GLN A 1066 59.06 32.73 47.07
N GLN A 1067 59.67 32.44 45.91
CA GLN A 1067 61.10 32.13 45.83
C GLN A 1067 61.96 33.31 46.30
N LEU A 1068 61.67 34.53 45.84
CA LEU A 1068 62.36 35.75 46.28
C LEU A 1068 62.17 36.00 47.79
N ARG A 1069 60.99 35.69 48.34
CA ARG A 1069 60.70 35.79 49.77
C ARG A 1069 61.56 34.82 50.58
N VAL A 1070 61.62 33.55 50.18
CA VAL A 1070 62.49 32.55 50.84
C VAL A 1070 63.96 32.96 50.78
N GLN A 1071 64.47 33.38 49.62
CA GLN A 1071 65.85 33.87 49.49
C GLN A 1071 66.16 35.06 50.40
N SER A 1072 65.19 35.96 50.61
CA SER A 1072 65.32 37.09 51.52
C SER A 1072 65.34 36.65 52.98
N LEU A 1073 64.46 35.72 53.36
CA LEU A 1073 64.41 35.15 54.72
C LEU A 1073 65.63 34.29 55.05
N GLU A 1074 66.24 33.63 54.08
CA GLU A 1074 67.52 32.92 54.26
C GLU A 1074 68.64 33.88 54.68
N LYS A 1075 68.69 35.08 54.07
CA LYS A 1075 69.61 36.14 54.49
C LYS A 1075 69.28 36.67 55.88
N VAL A 1076 68.01 36.90 56.19
CA VAL A 1076 67.57 37.34 57.54
C VAL A 1076 67.97 36.31 58.61
N ALA A 1077 67.66 35.03 58.38
CA ALA A 1077 67.98 33.95 59.31
C ALA A 1077 69.49 33.76 59.49
N SER A 1078 70.29 33.88 58.42
CA SER A 1078 71.76 33.78 58.52
C SER A 1078 72.39 34.95 59.27
N ILE A 1079 71.91 36.18 59.05
CA ILE A 1079 72.35 37.37 59.79
C ILE A 1079 71.99 37.25 61.27
N SER A 1080 70.73 36.93 61.58
CA SER A 1080 70.27 36.76 62.97
C SER A 1080 71.03 35.63 63.68
N ARG A 1081 71.29 34.50 63.01
CA ARG A 1081 72.12 33.41 63.56
C ARG A 1081 73.55 33.86 63.86
N THR A 1082 74.12 34.72 63.01
CA THR A 1082 75.46 35.27 63.22
C THR A 1082 75.47 36.22 64.42
N ARG A 1083 74.48 37.11 64.53
CA ARG A 1083 74.31 38.02 65.68
C ARG A 1083 74.12 37.27 66.99
N PHE A 1084 73.30 36.22 67.00
CA PHE A 1084 73.13 35.34 68.16
C PHE A 1084 74.46 34.69 68.58
N ARG A 1085 75.21 34.11 67.63
CA ARG A 1085 76.54 33.51 67.91
C ARG A 1085 77.55 34.53 68.43
N SER A 1086 77.44 35.79 68.03
CA SER A 1086 78.27 36.90 68.52
C SER A 1086 77.75 37.52 69.83
N GLY A 1087 76.66 37.02 70.40
CA GLY A 1087 76.06 37.54 71.64
C GLY A 1087 75.29 38.85 71.50
N LEU A 1088 74.96 39.27 70.27
CA LEU A 1088 74.30 40.55 69.94
C LEU A 1088 72.78 40.45 69.81
N GLU A 1089 72.20 39.26 70.03
CA GLU A 1089 70.77 38.96 69.87
C GLU A 1089 70.38 37.77 70.76
N ASP A 1090 69.14 37.71 71.23
CA ASP A 1090 68.62 36.59 72.02
C ASP A 1090 68.33 35.34 71.16
N TYR A 1091 68.37 34.15 71.78
CA TYR A 1091 68.08 32.89 71.11
C TYR A 1091 66.68 32.86 70.48
N PHE A 1092 65.65 33.33 71.20
CA PHE A 1092 64.27 33.23 70.72
C PHE A 1092 64.01 34.20 69.56
N SER A 1093 64.68 35.36 69.52
CA SER A 1093 64.64 36.26 68.36
C SER A 1093 65.24 35.61 67.11
N SER A 1094 66.36 34.88 67.26
CA SER A 1094 66.95 34.11 66.16
C SER A 1094 66.11 32.92 65.74
N GLN A 1095 65.44 32.28 66.69
CA GLN A 1095 64.53 31.17 66.43
C GLN A 1095 63.24 31.62 65.73
N ASP A 1096 62.74 32.83 66.00
CA ASP A 1096 61.59 33.41 65.30
C ASP A 1096 61.91 33.61 63.81
N ALA A 1097 63.09 34.13 63.46
CA ALA A 1097 63.54 34.26 62.07
C ALA A 1097 63.67 32.89 61.37
N GLN A 1098 64.16 31.86 62.07
CA GLN A 1098 64.23 30.49 61.53
C GLN A 1098 62.84 29.86 61.36
N ARG A 1099 61.89 30.13 62.28
CA ARG A 1099 60.52 29.64 62.17
C ARG A 1099 59.81 30.25 60.96
N GLU A 1100 59.99 31.55 60.71
CA GLU A 1100 59.44 32.21 59.53
C GLU A 1100 60.03 31.62 58.25
N LEU A 1101 61.36 31.46 58.18
CA LEU A 1101 62.00 30.81 57.02
C LEU A 1101 61.47 29.39 56.78
N TYR A 1102 61.35 28.57 57.83
CA TYR A 1102 60.85 27.20 57.72
C TYR A 1102 59.41 27.16 57.19
N ALA A 1103 58.52 28.00 57.72
CA ALA A 1103 57.13 28.07 57.27
C ALA A 1103 57.03 28.47 55.78
N GLU A 1104 57.86 29.43 55.35
CA GLU A 1104 57.86 29.91 53.96
C GLU A 1104 58.53 28.93 52.98
N GLN A 1105 59.52 28.15 53.44
CA GLN A 1105 60.10 27.03 52.69
C GLN A 1105 59.08 25.90 52.48
N GLN A 1106 58.27 25.58 53.50
CA GLN A 1106 57.16 24.64 53.36
C GLN A 1106 56.14 25.13 52.32
N GLN A 1107 55.70 26.39 52.41
CA GLN A 1107 54.79 26.99 51.43
C GLN A 1107 55.37 26.99 50.01
N LEU A 1108 56.67 27.22 49.86
CA LEU A 1108 57.33 27.16 48.55
C LEU A 1108 57.24 25.76 47.94
N ILE A 1109 57.51 24.70 48.72
CA ILE A 1109 57.40 23.31 48.25
C ILE A 1109 55.95 22.98 47.84
N GLU A 1110 54.97 23.37 48.65
CA GLU A 1110 53.55 23.18 48.33
C GLU A 1110 53.13 23.94 47.06
N LEU A 1111 53.64 25.16 46.85
CA LEU A 1111 53.35 25.96 45.67
C LEU A 1111 54.00 25.38 44.40
N GLN A 1112 55.23 24.86 44.52
CA GLN A 1112 55.91 24.14 43.45
C GLN A 1112 55.16 22.86 43.07
N LEU A 1113 54.62 22.12 44.05
CA LEU A 1113 53.77 20.96 43.80
C LEU A 1113 52.49 21.37 43.07
N LYS A 1114 51.84 22.47 43.48
CA LYS A 1114 50.65 22.99 42.79
C LYS A 1114 50.93 23.34 41.32
N ASP A 1115 52.06 23.98 41.00
CA ASP A 1115 52.47 24.26 39.61
C ASP A 1115 52.68 22.97 38.81
N ALA A 1116 53.41 22.00 39.38
CA ALA A 1116 53.70 20.73 38.72
C ALA A 1116 52.42 19.90 38.45
N VAL A 1117 51.52 19.80 39.43
CA VAL A 1117 50.22 19.12 39.30
C VAL A 1117 49.32 19.85 38.30
N ASN A 1118 49.33 21.19 38.27
CA ASN A 1118 48.55 21.96 37.30
C ASN A 1118 48.99 21.65 35.85
N LEU A 1119 50.29 21.51 35.61
CA LEU A 1119 50.81 21.15 34.29
C LEU A 1119 50.35 19.74 33.84
N VAL A 1120 50.27 18.79 34.77
CA VAL A 1120 49.72 17.45 34.51
C VAL A 1120 48.22 17.52 34.23
N ASN A 1121 47.47 18.33 34.99
CA ASN A 1121 46.04 18.54 34.74
C ASN A 1121 45.78 19.18 33.37
N LEU A 1122 46.64 20.13 32.94
CA LEU A 1122 46.58 20.70 31.60
C LEU A 1122 46.83 19.62 30.53
N TYR A 1123 47.84 18.77 30.71
CA TYR A 1123 48.14 17.65 29.81
C TYR A 1123 46.93 16.70 29.66
N LYS A 1124 46.28 16.32 30.77
CA LYS A 1124 45.06 15.50 30.76
C LYS A 1124 43.90 16.21 30.07
N ALA A 1125 43.67 17.49 30.40
CA ALA A 1125 42.55 18.27 29.89
C ALA A 1125 42.59 18.45 28.36
N LEU A 1126 43.79 18.51 27.79
CA LEU A 1126 44.04 18.62 26.35
C LEU A 1126 43.93 17.28 25.58
N GLY A 1127 43.72 16.15 26.27
CA GLY A 1127 43.62 14.84 25.62
C GLY A 1127 44.98 14.19 25.32
N GLY A 1128 45.98 14.36 26.18
CA GLY A 1128 47.37 13.94 25.94
C GLY A 1128 47.59 12.44 25.61
N GLY A 1129 48.44 12.20 24.60
CA GLY A 1129 49.24 10.97 24.42
C GLY A 1129 48.55 9.64 24.13
N TRP A 1130 47.32 9.61 23.62
CA TRP A 1130 46.66 8.33 23.26
C TRP A 1130 46.91 7.85 21.82
N GLY A 1131 47.37 8.73 20.92
CA GLY A 1131 47.56 8.43 19.49
C GLY A 1131 48.81 7.63 19.13
N SER A 1132 49.80 7.58 20.04
CA SER A 1132 51.00 6.76 19.97
C SER A 1132 50.72 5.37 20.55
N ALA A 1133 50.20 4.47 19.71
CA ALA A 1133 50.19 3.03 19.93
C ALA A 1133 50.44 2.30 18.61
#